data_AF-A0A317SNQ9-F1
#
_entry.id   AF-A0A317SNQ9-F1
#
_cell.length_a   1.000
_cell.length_b   1.000
_cell.length_c   1.000
_cell.angle_alpha   90.00
_cell.angle_beta   90.00
_cell.angle_gamma   90.00
#
_symmetry.space_group_name_H-M   'P 1'
#
loop_
_entity.id
_entity.type
_entity.pdbx_description
1 polymer ?
#
loop_
_entity_poly.entity_id
_entity_poly.type
_entity_poly.pdbx_seq_one_letter_code
_entity_poly.pdbx_strand_id
1 'polypeptide(L)'
;MALRRTLSPHVQLDEQALRRRKQSSRERPSVYSRSRNSQSSFPSGQSRPSRATSGARTPIDPHSPRASISALHLQHLLENLELDQYNTYGVEELRDGFFDASFYRPIEQNSGEDGEAEPLLPPEISTFKRPWSSPRTLVYSLVEDVRFFFRLTFRTEQGFSLAKSFLAYFAGYILCLVPRSQGWLGRYPYWVAVATLFNHPGRTLGAQIDATVACSVGAAFGLAVGCLALEVASSTHNAQVGRGGVIAAFWVIFIGAASWIRCSLVKLYQLMISVGLAIIFLCLVGSDALDSTGSWDRGVLWEFGIPWVVGLGICLIINIVIRPDAGGKAVAAALHKAVISAMGGLVLPRPYSPATHQSMNLQLVNLSEAIRDMRGEIVISYLRPDDAEQLRNLMQAVIRDIMAIKPDGNLFEGQSSHEAGAGEGVGQARHSIVIEIEPPGVRSAGASSLASSTEDYLKIVRDTMEVPARELINAMTEALLGCDKELMSYAGYKKLLGSFEDYRGISLGSSRDRLRAAMRVFDESDISLIDHQNLPSAYSAHPELVEMFLFIHPLRQTADSVGNLADNVLRVVGTRRRKRIFLPSYPLQKALYRTNPQVRHDRGGLTAGYYFRSKQNIEKAMETYQGKSFIPSPMSPVAGGGWAPETEPKAMSSHPPATAEPRTLRYRAWRVVHRFQQWETRFAFKVVFVTIVLSIPAWVESSRVWYLGNECWWSVIAAWFMMHPRVGGNAQDLITRSITAAVGSVWAGLGHAAGGGNPFVLAVFTAIFMIPCMFRFTSSSHPRSGLMGCISYSVVSLSARTLHGSTMDIPSPAKIAWTRGVSLIVGIVSAVVVNWVIWPFVARHELRKSLSFMMLNLGISYRGVVAR
;
A
#
# COMPACT_ATOMS: atom_id res chain seq x y z
N MET A 1 15.59 -32.72 -28.35
CA MET A 1 14.82 -33.68 -27.53
C MET A 1 13.55 -33.00 -27.05
N ALA A 2 12.41 -33.49 -27.50
CA ALA A 2 11.09 -32.89 -27.32
C ALA A 2 10.54 -33.07 -25.90
N LEU A 3 9.79 -32.09 -25.39
CA LEU A 3 8.87 -32.28 -24.27
C LEU A 3 7.55 -31.57 -24.57
N ARG A 4 6.60 -32.38 -25.05
CA ARG A 4 5.17 -32.09 -25.19
C ARG A 4 4.61 -31.68 -23.82
N ARG A 5 3.81 -30.60 -23.79
CA ARG A 5 2.81 -30.38 -22.73
C ARG A 5 1.43 -30.57 -23.34
N THR A 6 0.76 -31.57 -22.80
CA THR A 6 -0.62 -31.97 -23.05
C THR A 6 -1.58 -30.91 -22.51
N LEU A 7 -2.37 -30.31 -23.41
CA LEU A 7 -3.57 -29.53 -23.08
C LEU A 7 -4.78 -30.49 -23.07
N SER A 8 -5.73 -30.22 -22.17
CA SER A 8 -6.93 -31.04 -21.94
C SER A 8 -7.88 -31.10 -23.15
N PRO A 9 -8.67 -32.16 -23.34
CA PRO A 9 -9.37 -32.44 -24.61
C PRO A 9 -10.63 -31.59 -24.91
N HIS A 10 -10.98 -30.61 -24.08
CA HIS A 10 -12.29 -29.94 -24.16
C HIS A 10 -12.28 -28.50 -24.68
N VAL A 11 -11.21 -28.08 -25.36
CA VAL A 11 -11.19 -26.78 -26.06
C VAL A 11 -10.54 -26.97 -27.44
N GLN A 12 -11.35 -27.23 -28.46
CA GLN A 12 -10.92 -27.13 -29.85
C GLN A 12 -11.02 -25.66 -30.27
N LEU A 13 -9.89 -24.96 -30.33
CA LEU A 13 -9.79 -23.67 -30.99
C LEU A 13 -9.61 -23.90 -32.49
N ASP A 14 -10.46 -23.28 -33.30
CA ASP A 14 -10.41 -23.36 -34.75
C ASP A 14 -9.14 -22.65 -35.29
N GLU A 15 -8.13 -23.43 -35.66
CA GLU A 15 -6.86 -22.95 -36.20
C GLU A 15 -7.02 -22.17 -37.51
N GLN A 16 -8.13 -22.34 -38.24
CA GLN A 16 -8.36 -21.63 -39.51
C GLN A 16 -8.71 -20.15 -39.30
N ALA A 17 -9.36 -19.79 -38.19
CA ALA A 17 -9.65 -18.40 -37.84
C ALA A 17 -8.38 -17.59 -37.52
N LEU A 18 -7.38 -18.23 -36.89
CA LEU A 18 -6.09 -17.63 -36.57
C LEU A 18 -5.22 -17.40 -37.82
N ARG A 19 -5.37 -18.23 -38.87
CA ARG A 19 -4.65 -18.04 -40.14
C ARG A 19 -5.21 -16.89 -40.98
N ARG A 20 -6.53 -16.69 -41.00
CA ARG A 20 -7.15 -15.56 -41.74
C ARG A 20 -6.71 -14.19 -41.22
N ARG A 21 -6.47 -14.06 -39.91
CA ARG A 21 -6.06 -12.79 -39.28
C ARG A 21 -4.60 -12.39 -39.54
N LYS A 22 -3.72 -13.33 -39.91
CA LYS A 22 -2.34 -13.03 -40.32
C LYS A 22 -2.21 -12.54 -41.76
N GLN A 23 -3.22 -12.77 -42.61
CA GLN A 23 -3.22 -12.33 -43.99
C GLN A 23 -3.85 -10.95 -44.20
N SER A 24 -4.71 -10.45 -43.30
CA SER A 24 -5.39 -9.16 -43.47
C SER A 24 -4.67 -7.96 -42.84
N SER A 25 -3.48 -8.12 -42.24
CA SER A 25 -2.74 -7.01 -41.58
C SER A 25 -1.76 -6.29 -42.51
N ARG A 26 -1.86 -6.49 -43.83
CA ARG A 26 -1.08 -5.80 -44.85
C ARG A 26 -2.02 -5.34 -45.95
N GLU A 27 -2.71 -4.23 -45.71
CA GLU A 27 -3.16 -3.26 -46.71
C GLU A 27 -4.10 -2.25 -46.02
N ARG A 28 -3.70 -0.97 -45.99
CA ARG A 28 -4.62 0.14 -45.74
C ARG A 28 -5.17 0.58 -47.09
N PRO A 29 -6.49 0.68 -47.28
CA PRO A 29 -7.03 1.48 -48.37
C PRO A 29 -7.66 2.77 -47.86
N SER A 30 -7.46 3.79 -48.68
CA SER A 30 -7.93 5.16 -48.61
C SER A 30 -9.43 5.33 -48.88
N VAL A 31 -10.00 6.38 -48.26
CA VAL A 31 -11.07 7.28 -48.74
C VAL A 31 -11.83 6.83 -49.99
N TYR A 32 -13.14 6.57 -49.84
CA TYR A 32 -14.13 6.80 -50.89
C TYR A 32 -15.48 7.21 -50.30
N SER A 33 -15.96 8.37 -50.75
CA SER A 33 -17.31 8.88 -50.60
C SER A 33 -18.28 8.12 -51.51
N ARG A 34 -19.53 7.92 -51.08
CA ARG A 34 -20.64 7.70 -52.02
C ARG A 34 -22.00 8.15 -51.48
N SER A 35 -22.76 8.64 -52.46
CA SER A 35 -23.97 9.46 -52.41
C SER A 35 -25.26 8.72 -52.04
N ARG A 36 -26.18 9.52 -51.51
CA ARG A 36 -27.63 9.38 -51.38
C ARG A 36 -28.37 8.68 -52.54
N ASN A 37 -29.53 8.14 -52.16
CA ASN A 37 -30.76 7.81 -52.89
C ASN A 37 -30.87 6.43 -53.56
N SER A 38 -31.75 5.60 -53.01
CA SER A 38 -32.93 5.07 -53.72
C SER A 38 -33.91 4.37 -52.77
N GLN A 39 -35.16 4.82 -52.81
CA GLN A 39 -36.33 4.10 -52.32
C GLN A 39 -36.66 2.96 -53.27
N SER A 40 -37.04 1.78 -52.76
CA SER A 40 -38.12 0.99 -53.36
C SER A 40 -38.69 -0.05 -52.38
N SER A 41 -40.00 -0.17 -52.51
CA SER A 41 -41.01 -0.86 -51.71
C SER A 41 -41.19 -2.36 -52.05
N PHE A 42 -41.49 -3.17 -51.02
CA PHE A 42 -42.46 -4.31 -50.91
C PHE A 42 -42.70 -5.29 -52.09
N PRO A 43 -43.00 -6.60 -51.86
CA PRO A 43 -44.16 -7.01 -51.05
C PRO A 43 -44.11 -8.34 -50.26
N SER A 44 -45.20 -8.47 -49.49
CA SER A 44 -45.72 -9.51 -48.61
C SER A 44 -45.68 -10.98 -49.07
N GLY A 45 -45.46 -11.89 -48.11
CA GLY A 45 -45.85 -13.29 -48.15
C GLY A 45 -46.31 -13.78 -46.77
N GLN A 46 -47.51 -14.37 -46.71
CA GLN A 46 -48.26 -14.73 -45.50
C GLN A 46 -47.85 -16.07 -44.85
N SER A 47 -47.95 -16.10 -43.51
CA SER A 47 -48.43 -17.18 -42.62
C SER A 47 -47.57 -18.44 -42.35
N ARG A 48 -47.06 -18.58 -41.11
CA ARG A 48 -47.66 -19.43 -40.03
C ARG A 48 -46.85 -19.36 -38.72
N PRO A 49 -47.47 -19.61 -37.55
CA PRO A 49 -46.95 -19.24 -36.23
C PRO A 49 -46.24 -20.40 -35.50
N SER A 50 -45.12 -20.15 -34.83
CA SER A 50 -44.74 -20.94 -33.63
C SER A 50 -43.59 -20.31 -32.83
N ARG A 51 -43.76 -20.41 -31.50
CA ARG A 51 -42.80 -20.18 -30.40
C ARG A 51 -42.33 -18.75 -30.15
N ALA A 52 -43.01 -18.14 -29.19
CA ALA A 52 -42.56 -16.99 -28.43
C ALA A 52 -41.12 -17.17 -27.93
N THR A 53 -40.20 -16.42 -28.53
CA THR A 53 -38.92 -16.04 -27.95
C THR A 53 -39.21 -14.96 -26.90
N SER A 54 -39.15 -15.34 -25.64
CA SER A 54 -39.15 -14.42 -24.50
C SER A 54 -37.83 -13.64 -24.49
N GLY A 55 -37.72 -12.63 -25.35
CA GLY A 55 -36.73 -11.56 -25.26
C GLY A 55 -37.27 -10.34 -24.50
N ALA A 56 -38.18 -10.56 -23.54
CA ALA A 56 -38.78 -9.47 -22.80
C ALA A 56 -37.82 -9.01 -21.69
N ARG A 57 -37.20 -7.85 -21.93
CA ARG A 57 -36.49 -7.03 -20.97
C ARG A 57 -37.38 -6.79 -19.75
N THR A 58 -36.91 -7.06 -18.53
CA THR A 58 -37.60 -6.59 -17.32
C THR A 58 -37.65 -5.06 -17.34
N PRO A 59 -38.82 -4.43 -17.20
CA PRO A 59 -38.92 -2.98 -17.16
C PRO A 59 -38.23 -2.46 -15.90
N ILE A 60 -37.26 -1.57 -16.09
CA ILE A 60 -36.69 -0.76 -15.03
C ILE A 60 -37.70 0.35 -14.77
N ASP A 61 -38.21 0.42 -13.55
CA ASP A 61 -39.18 1.43 -13.12
C ASP A 61 -38.51 2.83 -13.20
N PRO A 62 -39.01 3.77 -14.01
CA PRO A 62 -38.39 5.08 -14.22
C PRO A 62 -38.49 6.05 -13.03
N HIS A 63 -39.12 5.63 -11.92
CA HIS A 63 -39.48 6.51 -10.80
C HIS A 63 -38.63 6.34 -9.53
N SER A 64 -37.37 5.90 -9.62
CA SER A 64 -36.48 5.78 -8.45
C SER A 64 -35.47 6.96 -8.34
N PRO A 65 -35.72 7.98 -7.50
CA PRO A 65 -34.77 9.06 -7.26
C PRO A 65 -33.75 8.66 -6.19
N ARG A 66 -32.74 7.86 -6.52
CA ARG A 66 -31.67 7.48 -5.57
C ARG A 66 -30.30 7.45 -6.24
N ALA A 67 -29.66 8.63 -6.29
CA ALA A 67 -28.27 8.77 -6.67
C ALA A 67 -27.37 8.08 -5.63
N SER A 68 -26.83 6.91 -5.97
CA SER A 68 -25.68 6.34 -5.30
C SER A 68 -24.49 6.40 -6.24
N ILE A 69 -23.34 6.79 -5.70
CA ILE A 69 -22.06 7.11 -6.35
C ILE A 69 -21.55 6.02 -7.33
N SER A 70 -22.09 4.80 -7.27
CA SER A 70 -21.77 3.70 -8.20
C SER A 70 -22.55 3.72 -9.52
N ALA A 71 -23.72 4.37 -9.58
CA ALA A 71 -24.58 4.36 -10.77
C ALA A 71 -23.99 5.18 -11.91
N LEU A 72 -23.37 6.33 -11.62
CA LEU A 72 -22.80 7.23 -12.64
C LEU A 72 -21.60 6.60 -13.37
N HIS A 73 -20.76 5.85 -12.63
CA HIS A 73 -19.68 5.05 -13.21
C HIS A 73 -20.21 3.92 -14.11
N LEU A 74 -21.28 3.25 -13.68
CA LEU A 74 -21.90 2.15 -14.40
C LEU A 74 -22.67 2.64 -15.62
N GLN A 75 -23.32 3.79 -15.52
CA GLN A 75 -24.06 4.46 -16.57
C GLN A 75 -23.12 4.99 -17.64
N HIS A 76 -22.01 5.64 -17.28
CA HIS A 76 -20.98 6.05 -18.25
C HIS A 76 -20.26 4.85 -18.90
N LEU A 77 -20.06 3.75 -18.16
CA LEU A 77 -19.56 2.49 -18.73
C LEU A 77 -20.55 1.91 -19.75
N LEU A 78 -21.85 1.95 -19.45
CA LEU A 78 -22.94 1.50 -20.33
C LEU A 78 -23.14 2.40 -21.55
N GLU A 79 -22.99 3.71 -21.39
CA GLU A 79 -23.25 4.73 -22.42
C GLU A 79 -22.13 4.79 -23.47
N ASN A 80 -20.89 4.47 -23.08
CA ASN A 80 -19.73 4.37 -23.98
C ASN A 80 -19.41 2.94 -24.46
N LEU A 81 -20.23 1.95 -24.11
CA LEU A 81 -20.12 0.60 -24.67
C LEU A 81 -20.66 0.62 -26.10
N GLU A 82 -19.78 0.89 -27.08
CA GLU A 82 -20.07 0.67 -28.49
C GLU A 82 -20.61 -0.76 -28.71
N LEU A 83 -21.61 -0.90 -29.58
CA LEU A 83 -22.28 -2.17 -29.94
C LEU A 83 -21.31 -3.32 -30.30
N ASP A 84 -20.07 -3.00 -30.71
CA ASP A 84 -19.04 -3.98 -31.06
C ASP A 84 -18.32 -4.62 -29.85
N GLN A 85 -18.52 -4.11 -28.63
CA GLN A 85 -17.91 -4.64 -27.40
C GLN A 85 -18.77 -5.68 -26.66
N TYR A 86 -19.98 -5.99 -27.14
CA TYR A 86 -20.86 -7.06 -26.64
C TYR A 86 -20.42 -8.47 -27.07
N ASN A 87 -19.15 -8.67 -27.44
CA ASN A 87 -18.65 -9.99 -27.81
C ASN A 87 -18.35 -10.81 -26.54
N THR A 88 -19.36 -11.52 -26.02
CA THR A 88 -19.33 -12.38 -24.83
C THR A 88 -18.45 -13.63 -24.97
N TYR A 89 -17.47 -13.61 -25.88
CA TYR A 89 -16.66 -14.78 -26.27
C TYR A 89 -17.49 -15.98 -26.73
N GLY A 90 -18.70 -15.74 -27.26
CA GLY A 90 -19.63 -16.80 -27.65
C GLY A 90 -20.23 -17.58 -26.47
N VAL A 91 -20.18 -17.03 -25.24
CA VAL A 91 -20.80 -17.62 -24.06
C VAL A 91 -22.16 -16.96 -23.85
N GLU A 92 -23.24 -17.69 -24.13
CA GLU A 92 -24.61 -17.31 -23.78
C GLU A 92 -24.98 -17.95 -22.44
N GLU A 93 -25.38 -17.14 -21.46
CA GLU A 93 -25.87 -17.61 -20.15
C GLU A 93 -27.41 -17.62 -20.19
N LEU A 94 -28.02 -18.81 -20.08
CA LEU A 94 -29.47 -19.05 -20.27
C LEU A 94 -30.32 -18.75 -19.02
N ARG A 95 -29.87 -17.89 -18.11
CA ARG A 95 -30.57 -17.61 -16.84
C ARG A 95 -31.30 -16.26 -16.90
N ASP A 96 -32.37 -16.13 -16.10
CA ASP A 96 -33.28 -14.98 -16.11
C ASP A 96 -32.62 -13.70 -15.56
N GLY A 97 -31.78 -13.02 -16.36
CA GLY A 97 -31.49 -11.57 -16.46
C GLY A 97 -31.31 -10.66 -15.21
N PHE A 98 -31.51 -11.17 -14.00
CA PHE A 98 -31.60 -10.42 -12.75
C PHE A 98 -30.24 -10.28 -12.06
N PHE A 99 -29.24 -11.07 -12.49
CA PHE A 99 -27.85 -11.05 -12.00
C PHE A 99 -26.83 -11.49 -13.06
N ASP A 100 -27.00 -11.09 -14.31
CA ASP A 100 -26.05 -11.46 -15.35
C ASP A 100 -24.72 -10.72 -15.18
N ALA A 101 -23.63 -11.48 -15.07
CA ALA A 101 -22.29 -10.92 -15.15
C ALA A 101 -21.99 -10.61 -16.63
N SER A 102 -22.06 -9.34 -17.02
CA SER A 102 -21.64 -8.90 -18.34
C SER A 102 -20.10 -8.94 -18.45
N PHE A 103 -19.60 -9.85 -19.28
CA PHE A 103 -18.17 -9.96 -19.57
C PHE A 103 -17.77 -8.98 -20.66
N TYR A 104 -17.38 -7.77 -20.26
CA TYR A 104 -16.85 -6.78 -21.19
C TYR A 104 -15.39 -7.09 -21.54
N ARG A 105 -14.97 -6.77 -22.77
CA ARG A 105 -13.54 -6.70 -23.08
C ARG A 105 -12.89 -5.69 -22.13
N PRO A 106 -11.68 -5.95 -21.62
CA PRO A 106 -10.90 -4.91 -20.97
C PRO A 106 -10.78 -3.73 -21.94
N ILE A 107 -11.13 -2.53 -21.49
CA ILE A 107 -10.92 -1.30 -22.26
C ILE A 107 -9.43 -1.25 -22.61
N GLU A 108 -9.10 -1.28 -23.90
CA GLU A 108 -7.74 -1.02 -24.35
C GLU A 108 -7.42 0.44 -24.00
N GLN A 109 -6.69 0.64 -22.89
CA GLN A 109 -6.11 1.95 -22.60
C GLN A 109 -5.20 2.30 -23.78
N ASN A 110 -5.58 3.29 -24.58
CA ASN A 110 -4.69 3.93 -25.54
C ASN A 110 -3.52 4.52 -24.75
N SER A 111 -2.43 3.76 -24.66
CA SER A 111 -1.17 4.13 -23.99
C SER A 111 -0.38 5.17 -24.78
N GLY A 112 -1.07 6.08 -25.47
CA GLY A 112 -0.51 6.98 -26.48
C GLY A 112 -0.28 8.41 -26.02
N GLU A 113 -1.20 9.03 -25.27
CA GLU A 113 -1.18 10.51 -25.14
C GLU A 113 -1.48 11.10 -23.76
N ASP A 114 -1.96 10.34 -22.78
CA ASP A 114 -2.19 10.87 -21.43
C ASP A 114 -1.15 10.36 -20.43
N GLY A 115 -0.54 11.33 -19.72
CA GLY A 115 0.62 11.17 -18.86
C GLY A 115 0.59 9.96 -17.94
N GLU A 116 1.77 9.35 -17.81
CA GLU A 116 2.09 8.19 -16.99
C GLU A 116 1.20 8.08 -15.75
N ALA A 117 0.20 7.19 -15.79
CA ALA A 117 -0.39 6.66 -14.59
C ALA A 117 0.71 5.86 -13.88
N GLU A 118 1.50 6.53 -13.04
CA GLU A 118 2.48 5.93 -12.15
C GLU A 118 1.78 4.78 -11.41
N PRO A 119 2.14 3.51 -11.67
CA PRO A 119 1.55 2.41 -10.93
C PRO A 119 1.78 2.64 -9.43
N LEU A 120 0.86 2.17 -8.60
CA LEU A 120 0.85 2.20 -7.12
C LEU A 120 2.08 1.55 -6.43
N LEU A 121 3.09 1.20 -7.21
CA LEU A 121 4.38 0.69 -6.79
C LEU A 121 5.38 1.83 -7.03
N PRO A 122 6.29 2.14 -6.09
CA PRO A 122 7.41 3.05 -6.42
C PRO A 122 7.99 2.59 -7.75
N PRO A 123 8.33 3.51 -8.68
CA PRO A 123 8.65 3.20 -10.07
C PRO A 123 9.40 1.89 -10.07
N GLU A 124 8.77 0.83 -10.60
CA GLU A 124 9.43 -0.47 -10.69
C GLU A 124 10.70 -0.17 -11.50
N ILE A 125 11.82 0.04 -10.81
CA ILE A 125 13.12 -0.13 -11.43
C ILE A 125 13.09 -1.63 -11.70
N SER A 126 12.64 -1.97 -12.90
CA SER A 126 12.48 -3.30 -13.47
C SER A 126 13.86 -3.92 -13.59
N THR A 127 14.52 -4.08 -12.46
CA THR A 127 15.74 -4.82 -12.31
C THR A 127 15.30 -6.27 -12.43
N PHE A 128 15.72 -6.92 -13.52
CA PHE A 128 15.53 -8.36 -13.81
C PHE A 128 14.25 -8.84 -14.54
N LYS A 129 13.70 -8.07 -15.49
CA LYS A 129 12.90 -8.66 -16.60
C LYS A 129 13.56 -8.47 -17.97
N ARG A 130 14.88 -8.63 -18.06
CA ARG A 130 15.58 -8.59 -19.36
C ARG A 130 16.19 -9.97 -19.69
N PRO A 131 15.93 -10.53 -20.88
CA PRO A 131 16.46 -11.84 -21.26
C PRO A 131 17.98 -11.87 -21.15
N TRP A 132 18.52 -12.91 -20.52
CA TRP A 132 19.95 -13.21 -20.52
C TRP A 132 20.39 -13.54 -21.96
N SER A 133 20.84 -12.55 -22.74
CA SER A 133 21.27 -12.81 -24.13
C SER A 133 22.71 -12.43 -24.45
N SER A 134 23.42 -11.58 -23.68
CA SER A 134 24.89 -11.48 -23.82
C SER A 134 25.64 -10.87 -22.62
N PRO A 135 26.90 -11.29 -22.34
CA PRO A 135 27.72 -10.76 -21.25
C PRO A 135 28.12 -9.29 -21.46
N ARG A 136 28.26 -8.82 -22.70
CA ARG A 136 28.57 -7.41 -23.01
C ARG A 136 27.41 -6.48 -22.68
N THR A 137 26.17 -6.86 -23.03
CA THR A 137 24.98 -6.07 -22.66
C THR A 137 24.76 -6.04 -21.16
N LEU A 138 25.10 -7.12 -20.44
CA LEU A 138 25.09 -7.12 -18.97
C LEU A 138 26.06 -6.08 -18.39
N VAL A 139 27.31 -6.02 -18.85
CA VAL A 139 28.29 -5.04 -18.37
C VAL A 139 27.85 -3.61 -18.67
N TYR A 140 27.40 -3.32 -19.90
CA TYR A 140 26.89 -1.98 -20.23
C TYR A 140 25.66 -1.60 -19.39
N SER A 141 24.72 -2.53 -19.19
CA SER A 141 23.55 -2.30 -18.33
C SER A 141 23.93 -2.07 -16.87
N LEU A 142 24.91 -2.81 -16.34
CA LEU A 142 25.41 -2.62 -14.98
C LEU A 142 26.08 -1.24 -14.82
N VAL A 143 26.83 -0.78 -15.82
CA VAL A 143 27.46 0.55 -15.79
C VAL A 143 26.40 1.65 -15.87
N GLU A 144 25.36 1.47 -16.69
CA GLU A 144 24.26 2.43 -16.81
C GLU A 144 23.42 2.49 -15.54
N ASP A 145 23.09 1.32 -14.96
CA ASP A 145 22.43 1.20 -13.66
C ASP A 145 23.26 1.83 -12.55
N VAL A 146 24.58 1.67 -12.56
CA VAL A 146 25.50 2.31 -11.61
C VAL A 146 25.52 3.84 -11.79
N ARG A 147 25.58 4.33 -13.03
CA ARG A 147 25.52 5.78 -13.32
C ARG A 147 24.18 6.39 -12.94
N PHE A 148 23.09 5.69 -13.21
CA PHE A 148 21.74 6.07 -12.79
C PHE A 148 21.64 6.09 -11.27
N PHE A 149 22.13 5.03 -10.62
CA PHE A 149 22.21 4.92 -9.17
C PHE A 149 22.98 6.08 -8.53
N PHE A 150 24.15 6.46 -9.06
CA PHE A 150 24.90 7.60 -8.54
C PHE A 150 24.17 8.93 -8.77
N ARG A 151 23.57 9.14 -9.95
CA ARG A 151 22.77 10.35 -10.23
C ARG A 151 21.56 10.46 -9.30
N LEU A 152 20.84 9.36 -9.08
CA LEU A 152 19.66 9.30 -8.21
C LEU A 152 20.05 9.48 -6.74
N THR A 153 21.13 8.84 -6.30
CA THR A 153 21.62 8.87 -4.90
C THR A 153 22.11 10.25 -4.49
N PHE A 154 22.70 11.05 -5.39
CA PHE A 154 23.18 12.38 -5.02
C PHE A 154 22.16 13.50 -5.25
N ARG A 155 21.09 13.27 -6.02
CA ARG A 155 20.07 14.31 -6.32
C ARG A 155 18.74 14.15 -5.59
N THR A 156 18.40 12.95 -5.11
CA THR A 156 17.10 12.70 -4.48
C THR A 156 17.15 12.72 -2.96
N GLU A 157 16.00 13.02 -2.34
CA GLU A 157 15.84 12.93 -0.88
C GLU A 157 16.02 11.50 -0.35
N GLN A 158 15.69 10.48 -1.15
CA GLN A 158 15.99 9.08 -0.82
C GLN A 158 17.49 8.81 -0.76
N GLY A 159 18.25 9.45 -1.66
CA GLY A 159 19.70 9.43 -1.67
C GLY A 159 20.34 9.98 -0.39
N PHE A 160 19.74 11.00 0.22
CA PHE A 160 20.20 11.51 1.51
C PHE A 160 19.94 10.52 2.66
N SER A 161 18.79 9.83 2.65
CA SER A 161 18.50 8.74 3.62
C SER A 161 19.49 7.57 3.49
N LEU A 162 19.82 7.21 2.24
CA LEU A 162 20.86 6.23 1.95
C LEU A 162 22.23 6.69 2.45
N ALA A 163 22.63 7.93 2.18
CA ALA A 163 23.92 8.48 2.60
C ALA A 163 24.08 8.44 4.13
N LYS A 164 23.04 8.78 4.88
CA LYS A 164 23.02 8.62 6.35
C LYS A 164 23.21 7.18 6.78
N SER A 165 22.47 6.26 6.13
CA SER A 165 22.52 4.83 6.45
C SER A 165 23.90 4.24 6.18
N PHE A 166 24.49 4.59 5.04
CA PHE A 166 25.86 4.24 4.68
C PHE A 166 26.87 4.83 5.66
N LEU A 167 26.77 6.12 6.01
CA LEU A 167 27.70 6.78 6.93
C LEU A 167 27.68 6.12 8.32
N ALA A 168 26.51 5.77 8.85
CA ALA A 168 26.42 5.11 10.15
C ALA A 168 27.01 3.70 10.13
N TYR A 169 26.70 2.93 9.10
CA TYR A 169 27.32 1.63 8.91
C TYR A 169 28.85 1.76 8.76
N PHE A 170 29.32 2.69 7.93
CA PHE A 170 30.74 2.85 7.63
C PHE A 170 31.53 3.33 8.85
N ALA A 171 30.97 4.24 9.65
CA ALA A 171 31.54 4.66 10.93
C ALA A 171 31.63 3.48 11.92
N GLY A 172 30.56 2.68 12.04
CA GLY A 172 30.56 1.48 12.87
C GLY A 172 31.57 0.43 12.38
N TYR A 173 31.70 0.26 11.07
CA TYR A 173 32.65 -0.66 10.46
C TYR A 173 34.10 -0.22 10.66
N ILE A 174 34.43 1.07 10.50
CA ILE A 174 35.76 1.62 10.81
C ILE A 174 36.11 1.38 12.27
N LEU A 175 35.15 1.60 13.19
CA LEU A 175 35.34 1.30 14.60
C LEU A 175 35.70 -0.18 14.84
N CYS A 176 35.16 -1.10 14.04
CA CYS A 176 35.51 -2.52 14.11
C CYS A 176 36.88 -2.86 13.51
N LEU A 177 37.48 -1.98 12.69
CA LEU A 177 38.80 -2.20 12.07
C LEU A 177 39.96 -1.70 12.93
N VAL A 178 39.72 -0.71 13.79
CA VAL A 178 40.74 -0.09 14.63
C VAL A 178 41.14 -1.07 15.76
N PRO A 179 42.44 -1.42 15.92
CA PRO A 179 42.86 -2.41 16.92
C PRO A 179 42.53 -2.02 18.37
N ARG A 180 42.62 -0.72 18.70
CA ARG A 180 42.32 -0.19 20.05
C ARG A 180 40.86 -0.41 20.43
N SER A 181 39.93 -0.23 19.50
CA SER A 181 38.51 -0.47 19.74
C SER A 181 38.17 -1.95 19.70
N GLN A 182 38.84 -2.77 18.88
CA GLN A 182 38.67 -4.23 18.88
C GLN A 182 38.95 -4.85 20.27
N GLY A 183 39.98 -4.39 20.97
CA GLY A 183 40.29 -4.87 22.32
C GLY A 183 39.16 -4.67 23.33
N TRP A 184 38.37 -3.60 23.19
CA TRP A 184 37.21 -3.33 24.06
C TRP A 184 35.90 -3.92 23.52
N LEU A 185 35.75 -4.04 22.20
CA LEU A 185 34.57 -4.64 21.55
C LEU A 185 34.49 -6.17 21.71
N GLY A 186 35.61 -6.83 22.03
CA GLY A 186 35.69 -8.28 22.22
C GLY A 186 35.87 -9.07 20.93
N ARG A 187 35.69 -10.39 21.00
CA ARG A 187 35.94 -11.32 19.88
C ARG A 187 35.04 -11.10 18.66
N TYR A 188 33.85 -10.52 18.88
CA TYR A 188 32.78 -10.44 17.87
C TYR A 188 32.37 -8.99 17.53
N PRO A 189 33.28 -8.15 17.01
CA PRO A 189 33.02 -6.73 16.76
C PRO A 189 31.98 -6.49 15.65
N TYR A 190 31.73 -7.47 14.78
CA TYR A 190 30.73 -7.36 13.72
C TYR A 190 29.30 -7.10 14.22
N TRP A 191 29.02 -7.32 15.50
CA TRP A 191 27.72 -6.97 16.09
C TRP A 191 27.45 -5.46 16.02
N VAL A 192 28.47 -4.58 15.99
CA VAL A 192 28.29 -3.15 15.69
C VAL A 192 27.72 -2.98 14.27
N ALA A 193 28.31 -3.64 13.28
CA ALA A 193 27.87 -3.57 11.89
C ALA A 193 26.44 -4.12 11.73
N VAL A 194 26.13 -5.25 12.37
CA VAL A 194 24.76 -5.81 12.35
C VAL A 194 23.76 -4.88 13.02
N ALA A 195 24.08 -4.32 14.20
CA ALA A 195 23.21 -3.36 14.88
C ALA A 195 22.94 -2.12 14.03
N THR A 196 23.96 -1.58 13.34
CA THR A 196 23.80 -0.41 12.46
C THR A 196 22.94 -0.68 11.23
N LEU A 197 22.97 -1.90 10.67
CA LEU A 197 22.09 -2.30 9.58
C LEU A 197 20.62 -2.37 10.03
N PHE A 198 20.34 -3.01 11.16
CA PHE A 198 18.97 -3.15 11.66
C PHE A 198 18.38 -1.83 12.16
N ASN A 199 19.22 -0.95 12.70
CA ASN A 199 18.83 0.35 13.23
C ASN A 199 19.27 1.51 12.34
N HIS A 200 19.37 1.32 11.02
CA HIS A 200 19.93 2.34 10.13
C HIS A 200 19.21 3.71 10.27
N PRO A 201 19.96 4.83 10.25
CA PRO A 201 19.42 6.19 10.43
C PRO A 201 18.63 6.73 9.24
N GLY A 202 18.28 5.90 8.25
CA GLY A 202 17.45 6.28 7.11
C GLY A 202 15.96 6.45 7.43
N ARG A 203 15.58 6.32 8.71
CA ARG A 203 14.22 6.40 9.23
C ARG A 203 13.90 7.80 9.77
N THR A 204 12.63 8.06 10.03
CA THR A 204 12.18 9.23 10.80
C THR A 204 12.79 9.19 12.21
N LEU A 205 13.02 10.35 12.81
CA LEU A 205 13.63 10.46 14.14
C LEU A 205 12.81 9.69 15.19
N GLY A 206 11.48 9.81 15.16
CA GLY A 206 10.57 9.07 16.04
C GLY A 206 10.70 7.56 15.88
N ALA A 207 10.69 7.05 14.65
CA ALA A 207 10.88 5.63 14.38
C ALA A 207 12.28 5.13 14.78
N GLN A 208 13.30 5.98 14.67
CA GLN A 208 14.67 5.66 15.08
C GLN A 208 14.82 5.56 16.60
N ILE A 209 14.20 6.48 17.35
CA ILE A 209 14.16 6.42 18.82
C ILE A 209 13.41 5.16 19.27
N ASP A 210 12.22 4.91 18.72
CA ASP A 210 11.42 3.72 19.00
C ASP A 210 12.23 2.44 18.74
N ALA A 211 12.91 2.37 17.59
CA ALA A 211 13.74 1.23 17.21
C ALA A 211 14.94 1.05 18.14
N THR A 212 15.59 2.14 18.55
CA THR A 212 16.74 2.12 19.45
C THR A 212 16.33 1.60 20.83
N VAL A 213 15.24 2.12 21.40
CA VAL A 213 14.70 1.66 22.68
C VAL A 213 14.26 0.20 22.59
N ALA A 214 13.52 -0.16 21.55
CA ALA A 214 13.07 -1.53 21.30
C ALA A 214 14.25 -2.51 21.19
N CYS A 215 15.27 -2.19 20.39
CA CYS A 215 16.43 -3.04 20.20
C CYS A 215 17.27 -3.18 21.47
N SER A 216 17.45 -2.11 22.26
CA SER A 216 18.16 -2.15 23.54
C SER A 216 17.44 -3.00 24.58
N VAL A 217 16.14 -2.77 24.79
CA VAL A 217 15.32 -3.55 25.73
C VAL A 217 15.26 -5.01 25.30
N GLY A 218 15.07 -5.28 24.01
CA GLY A 218 15.02 -6.64 23.49
C GLY A 218 16.36 -7.38 23.61
N ALA A 219 17.49 -6.70 23.38
CA ALA A 219 18.82 -7.28 23.59
C ALA A 219 19.05 -7.62 25.07
N ALA A 220 18.74 -6.69 25.99
CA ALA A 220 18.85 -6.92 27.42
C ALA A 220 17.98 -8.11 27.89
N PHE A 221 16.73 -8.18 27.43
CA PHE A 221 15.83 -9.30 27.74
C PHE A 221 16.35 -10.63 27.16
N GLY A 222 16.80 -10.64 25.91
CA GLY A 222 17.34 -11.84 25.29
C GLY A 222 18.63 -12.33 25.95
N LEU A 223 19.51 -11.43 26.36
CA LEU A 223 20.71 -11.75 27.15
C LEU A 223 20.34 -12.32 28.52
N ALA A 224 19.35 -11.74 29.21
CA ALA A 224 18.88 -12.27 30.50
C ALA A 224 18.31 -13.69 30.37
N VAL A 225 17.51 -13.95 29.34
CA VAL A 225 16.95 -15.28 29.07
C VAL A 225 18.04 -16.29 28.67
N GLY A 226 18.98 -15.90 27.81
CA GLY A 226 20.08 -16.80 27.42
C GLY A 226 21.02 -17.10 28.60
N CYS A 227 21.26 -16.13 29.48
CA CYS A 227 22.01 -16.31 30.72
C CYS A 227 21.31 -17.32 31.63
N LEU A 228 19.99 -17.17 31.82
CA LEU A 228 19.19 -18.13 32.58
C LEU A 228 19.27 -19.55 32.00
N ALA A 229 19.20 -19.69 30.67
CA ALA A 229 19.30 -20.98 30.01
C ALA A 229 20.68 -21.64 30.24
N LEU A 230 21.76 -20.87 30.17
CA LEU A 230 23.12 -21.36 30.43
C LEU A 230 23.34 -21.69 31.90
N GLU A 231 22.88 -20.85 32.84
CA GLU A 231 22.98 -21.10 34.28
C GLU A 231 22.23 -22.38 34.68
N VAL A 232 21.04 -22.62 34.11
CA VAL A 232 20.31 -23.88 34.33
C VAL A 232 21.08 -25.06 33.72
N ALA A 233 21.66 -24.90 32.53
CA ALA A 233 22.47 -25.94 31.90
C ALA A 233 23.77 -26.26 32.68
N SER A 234 24.37 -25.29 33.37
CA SER A 234 25.56 -25.50 34.20
C SER A 234 25.27 -25.95 35.64
N SER A 235 24.02 -25.84 36.11
CA SER A 235 23.66 -25.99 37.53
C SER A 235 23.87 -27.39 38.13
N THR A 236 23.61 -28.46 37.39
CA THR A 236 23.68 -29.84 37.88
C THR A 236 24.44 -30.70 36.88
N HIS A 237 25.10 -31.76 37.36
CA HIS A 237 25.83 -32.68 36.49
C HIS A 237 24.93 -33.31 35.42
N ASN A 238 23.70 -33.69 35.79
CA ASN A 238 22.71 -34.21 34.84
C ASN A 238 22.30 -33.16 33.78
N ALA A 239 22.18 -31.88 34.17
CA ALA A 239 21.90 -30.80 33.23
C ALA A 239 23.08 -30.49 32.32
N GLN A 240 24.33 -30.67 32.79
CA GLN A 240 25.52 -30.50 31.96
C GLN A 240 25.61 -31.59 30.89
N VAL A 241 25.39 -32.86 31.26
CA VAL A 241 25.30 -33.98 30.32
C VAL A 241 24.13 -33.80 29.35
N GLY A 242 22.97 -33.36 29.85
CA GLY A 242 21.76 -33.11 29.08
C GLY A 242 21.64 -31.69 28.47
N ARG A 243 22.71 -30.90 28.44
CA ARG A 243 22.65 -29.44 28.19
C ARG A 243 21.95 -29.06 26.89
N GLY A 244 22.12 -29.86 25.84
CA GLY A 244 21.49 -29.63 24.54
C GLY A 244 19.98 -29.67 24.64
N GLY A 245 19.44 -30.60 25.43
CA GLY A 245 18.02 -30.71 25.73
C GLY A 245 17.51 -29.56 26.58
N VAL A 246 18.27 -29.15 27.60
CA VAL A 246 17.94 -27.99 28.45
C VAL A 246 17.87 -26.72 27.60
N ILE A 247 18.92 -26.43 26.83
CA ILE A 247 18.98 -25.27 25.94
C ILE A 247 17.84 -25.32 24.90
N ALA A 248 17.58 -26.48 24.29
CA ALA A 248 16.48 -26.65 23.35
C ALA A 248 15.10 -26.38 23.98
N ALA A 249 14.88 -26.77 25.25
CA ALA A 249 13.62 -26.49 25.94
C ALA A 249 13.39 -24.98 26.12
N PHE A 250 14.40 -24.26 26.61
CA PHE A 250 14.35 -22.78 26.70
C PHE A 250 14.17 -22.15 25.32
N TRP A 251 14.86 -22.69 24.31
CA TRP A 251 14.76 -22.22 22.93
C TRP A 251 13.33 -22.33 22.38
N VAL A 252 12.68 -23.49 22.50
CA VAL A 252 11.30 -23.70 22.05
C VAL A 252 10.35 -22.67 22.67
N ILE A 253 10.48 -22.44 23.98
CA ILE A 253 9.60 -21.54 24.72
C ILE A 253 9.84 -20.09 24.30
N PHE A 254 11.08 -19.60 24.38
CA PHE A 254 11.36 -18.18 24.22
C PHE A 254 11.49 -17.74 22.75
N ILE A 255 12.09 -18.55 21.88
CA ILE A 255 12.09 -18.27 20.43
C ILE A 255 10.69 -18.46 19.83
N GLY A 256 9.93 -19.43 20.36
CA GLY A 256 8.51 -19.61 20.00
C GLY A 256 7.66 -18.41 20.41
N ALA A 257 7.76 -17.97 21.67
CA ALA A 257 7.07 -16.78 22.16
C ALA A 257 7.50 -15.52 21.39
N ALA A 258 8.80 -15.31 21.17
CA ALA A 258 9.31 -14.18 20.41
C ALA A 258 8.79 -14.18 18.96
N SER A 259 8.70 -15.36 18.34
CA SER A 259 8.15 -15.52 17.00
C SER A 259 6.65 -15.26 16.92
N TRP A 260 5.90 -15.69 17.94
CA TRP A 260 4.47 -15.45 18.04
C TRP A 260 4.16 -13.96 18.32
N ILE A 261 4.90 -13.32 19.23
CA ILE A 261 4.76 -11.89 19.53
C ILE A 261 5.13 -11.05 18.30
N ARG A 262 6.25 -11.34 17.62
CA ARG A 262 6.70 -10.53 16.47
C ARG A 262 5.79 -10.61 15.25
N CYS A 263 5.06 -11.72 15.06
CA CYS A 263 4.09 -11.83 13.99
C CYS A 263 2.70 -11.28 14.38
N SER A 264 2.32 -11.38 15.66
CA SER A 264 1.06 -10.84 16.18
C SER A 264 1.09 -9.32 16.32
N LEU A 265 2.14 -8.79 16.95
CA LEU A 265 2.30 -7.38 17.33
C LEU A 265 3.41 -6.75 16.49
N VAL A 266 3.00 -6.15 15.37
CA VAL A 266 3.92 -5.59 14.36
C VAL A 266 4.82 -4.49 14.96
N LYS A 267 4.35 -3.70 15.94
CA LYS A 267 5.17 -2.67 16.60
C LYS A 267 6.37 -3.26 17.35
N LEU A 268 6.24 -4.45 17.95
CA LEU A 268 7.28 -5.10 18.76
C LEU A 268 8.30 -5.91 17.97
N TYR A 269 8.21 -5.93 16.64
CA TYR A 269 9.10 -6.75 15.81
C TYR A 269 10.59 -6.46 16.02
N GLN A 270 11.01 -5.18 16.08
CA GLN A 270 12.44 -4.85 16.28
C GLN A 270 12.95 -5.34 17.63
N LEU A 271 12.13 -5.20 18.68
CA LEU A 271 12.40 -5.74 20.01
C LEU A 271 12.57 -7.25 19.97
N MET A 272 11.61 -7.97 19.35
CA MET A 272 11.66 -9.43 19.31
C MET A 272 12.80 -9.96 18.42
N ILE A 273 13.18 -9.25 17.36
CA ILE A 273 14.36 -9.61 16.55
C ILE A 273 15.63 -9.55 17.39
N SER A 274 15.83 -8.50 18.19
CA SER A 274 17.01 -8.41 19.07
C SER A 274 16.98 -9.42 20.22
N VAL A 275 15.80 -9.73 20.78
CA VAL A 275 15.62 -10.86 21.73
C VAL A 275 16.12 -12.16 21.10
N GLY A 276 15.65 -12.48 19.90
CA GLY A 276 16.04 -13.70 19.21
C GLY A 276 17.54 -13.76 18.92
N LEU A 277 18.15 -12.66 18.47
CA LEU A 277 19.60 -12.61 18.22
C LEU A 277 20.43 -12.88 19.47
N ALA A 278 20.09 -12.23 20.58
CA ALA A 278 20.81 -12.40 21.84
C ALA A 278 20.66 -13.83 22.38
N ILE A 279 19.46 -14.41 22.33
CA ILE A 279 19.22 -15.81 22.74
C ILE A 279 20.02 -16.77 21.85
N ILE A 280 19.92 -16.64 20.53
CA ILE A 280 20.61 -17.51 19.57
C ILE A 280 22.12 -17.46 19.78
N PHE A 281 22.69 -16.25 19.90
CA PHE A 281 24.12 -16.07 20.12
C PHE A 281 24.57 -16.70 21.43
N LEU A 282 23.94 -16.36 22.55
CA LEU A 282 24.36 -16.83 23.86
C LEU A 282 24.16 -18.35 24.04
N CYS A 283 23.04 -18.89 23.58
CA CYS A 283 22.74 -20.33 23.69
C CYS A 283 23.63 -21.22 22.80
N LEU A 284 24.15 -20.69 21.68
CA LEU A 284 25.05 -21.45 20.81
C LEU A 284 26.51 -21.21 21.19
N VAL A 285 26.95 -19.95 21.20
CA VAL A 285 28.36 -19.58 21.44
C VAL A 285 28.73 -19.71 22.91
N GLY A 286 27.88 -19.20 23.82
CA GLY A 286 28.14 -19.27 25.27
C GLY A 286 28.12 -20.68 25.83
N SER A 287 27.54 -21.64 25.11
CA SER A 287 27.60 -23.05 25.50
C SER A 287 29.01 -23.62 25.41
N ASP A 288 29.90 -23.09 24.55
CA ASP A 288 31.19 -23.71 24.18
C ASP A 288 32.03 -24.12 25.40
N ALA A 289 32.21 -23.18 26.34
CA ALA A 289 33.02 -23.31 27.55
C ALA A 289 32.49 -24.31 28.61
N LEU A 290 31.23 -24.77 28.51
CA LEU A 290 30.65 -25.69 29.49
C LEU A 290 31.39 -27.04 29.58
N ASP A 291 31.97 -27.52 28.47
CA ASP A 291 32.65 -28.82 28.43
C ASP A 291 33.99 -28.81 29.15
N SER A 292 34.76 -27.74 28.95
CA SER A 292 36.13 -27.67 29.45
C SER A 292 36.20 -27.24 30.90
N THR A 293 35.24 -26.44 31.38
CA THR A 293 35.31 -25.82 32.71
C THR A 293 34.12 -26.13 33.62
N GLY A 294 33.06 -26.77 33.11
CA GLY A 294 31.81 -26.97 33.86
C GLY A 294 31.01 -25.69 34.14
N SER A 295 31.52 -24.53 33.68
CA SER A 295 30.91 -23.21 33.80
C SER A 295 30.92 -22.51 32.44
N TRP A 296 30.08 -21.51 32.24
CA TRP A 296 30.10 -20.70 31.01
C TRP A 296 30.82 -19.39 31.25
N ASP A 297 31.45 -18.85 30.20
CA ASP A 297 32.15 -17.57 30.28
C ASP A 297 31.16 -16.40 30.24
N ARG A 298 31.09 -15.65 31.36
CA ARG A 298 30.27 -14.44 31.49
C ARG A 298 30.76 -13.30 30.59
N GLY A 299 32.00 -13.36 30.13
CA GLY A 299 32.59 -12.42 29.15
C GLY A 299 31.78 -12.33 27.86
N VAL A 300 31.15 -13.42 27.42
CA VAL A 300 30.33 -13.49 26.20
C VAL A 300 29.16 -12.50 26.22
N LEU A 301 28.65 -12.13 27.41
CA LEU A 301 27.62 -11.08 27.54
C LEU A 301 28.12 -9.72 27.04
N TRP A 302 29.37 -9.38 27.39
CA TRP A 302 30.00 -8.14 26.98
C TRP A 302 30.33 -8.12 25.48
N GLU A 303 30.73 -9.27 24.92
CA GLU A 303 31.03 -9.44 23.50
C GLU A 303 29.82 -9.23 22.57
N PHE A 304 28.60 -9.37 23.08
CA PHE A 304 27.38 -9.01 22.35
C PHE A 304 26.86 -7.63 22.76
N GLY A 305 26.74 -7.38 24.07
CA GLY A 305 26.07 -6.21 24.63
C GLY A 305 26.72 -4.88 24.25
N ILE A 306 28.05 -4.75 24.41
CA ILE A 306 28.76 -3.51 24.08
C ILE A 306 28.66 -3.21 22.58
N PRO A 307 29.11 -4.10 21.66
CA PRO A 307 29.02 -3.85 20.23
C PRO A 307 27.60 -3.47 19.77
N TRP A 308 26.59 -4.14 20.33
CA TRP A 308 25.20 -3.86 20.00
C TRP A 308 24.79 -2.44 20.39
N VAL A 309 24.99 -2.04 21.64
CA VAL A 309 24.64 -0.69 22.13
C VAL A 309 25.43 0.40 21.41
N VAL A 310 26.71 0.18 21.13
CA VAL A 310 27.54 1.10 20.34
C VAL A 310 26.98 1.31 18.94
N GLY A 311 26.61 0.24 18.25
CA GLY A 311 26.00 0.32 16.93
C GLY A 311 24.66 1.08 16.94
N LEU A 312 23.82 0.82 17.95
CA LEU A 312 22.57 1.57 18.14
C LEU A 312 22.82 3.07 18.39
N GLY A 313 23.82 3.40 19.22
CA GLY A 313 24.21 4.77 19.55
C GLY A 313 24.71 5.54 18.32
N ILE A 314 25.57 4.94 17.49
CA ILE A 314 26.07 5.54 16.25
C ILE A 314 24.90 5.93 15.34
N CYS A 315 23.93 5.03 15.15
CA CYS A 315 22.77 5.33 14.32
C CYS A 315 21.89 6.44 14.88
N LEU A 316 21.65 6.45 16.20
CA LEU A 316 20.86 7.50 16.84
C LEU A 316 21.54 8.87 16.70
N ILE A 317 22.86 8.95 16.96
CA ILE A 317 23.65 10.18 16.85
C ILE A 317 23.59 10.72 15.42
N ILE A 318 23.81 9.87 14.40
CA ILE A 318 23.80 10.28 13.00
C ILE A 318 22.41 10.76 12.56
N ASN A 319 21.34 10.11 13.03
CA ASN A 319 19.97 10.54 12.70
C ASN A 319 19.65 11.92 13.31
N ILE A 320 20.11 12.20 14.53
CA ILE A 320 19.91 13.48 15.22
C ILE A 320 20.74 14.60 14.58
N VAL A 321 22.02 14.34 14.30
CA VAL A 321 22.96 15.36 13.80
C VAL A 321 22.71 15.69 12.32
N ILE A 322 22.45 14.68 11.48
CA ILE A 322 22.38 14.85 10.04
C ILE A 322 20.91 14.99 9.59
N ARG A 323 20.45 16.24 9.44
CA ARG A 323 19.10 16.63 8.95
C ARG A 323 18.01 15.69 9.49
N PRO A 324 17.60 15.84 10.76
CA PRO A 324 16.61 14.97 11.37
C PRO A 324 15.28 15.08 10.62
N ASP A 325 14.74 13.94 10.15
CA ASP A 325 13.39 13.90 9.60
C ASP A 325 12.41 13.73 10.75
N ALA A 326 11.74 14.83 11.08
CA ALA A 326 10.87 14.91 12.23
C ALA A 326 9.46 14.35 12.01
N GLY A 327 9.18 13.71 10.86
CA GLY A 327 7.91 13.03 10.58
C GLY A 327 6.80 13.91 10.00
N GLY A 328 6.92 15.24 10.06
CA GLY A 328 5.95 16.18 9.47
C GLY A 328 5.95 16.22 7.94
N LYS A 329 7.06 15.81 7.30
CA LYS A 329 7.25 15.89 5.84
C LYS A 329 6.27 15.01 5.07
N ALA A 330 6.02 13.79 5.55
CA ALA A 330 5.11 12.86 4.89
C ALA A 330 3.67 13.38 4.88
N VAL A 331 3.23 14.00 5.97
CA VAL A 331 1.89 14.62 6.06
C VAL A 331 1.79 15.83 5.15
N ALA A 332 2.81 16.70 5.12
CA ALA A 332 2.83 17.85 4.21
C ALA A 332 2.78 17.40 2.73
N ALA A 333 3.57 16.40 2.35
CA ALA A 333 3.54 15.85 1.00
C ALA A 333 2.20 15.21 0.64
N ALA A 334 1.55 14.51 1.58
CA ALA A 334 0.24 13.91 1.36
C ALA A 334 -0.87 14.97 1.23
N LEU A 335 -0.83 16.04 2.03
CA LEU A 335 -1.74 17.18 1.90
C LEU A 335 -1.58 17.88 0.54
N HIS A 336 -0.33 18.19 0.16
CA HIS A 336 -0.02 18.82 -1.12
C HIS A 336 -0.53 17.99 -2.32
N LYS A 337 -0.26 16.68 -2.33
CA LYS A 337 -0.77 15.77 -3.36
C LYS A 337 -2.30 15.67 -3.38
N ALA A 338 -2.94 15.72 -2.21
CA ALA A 338 -4.39 15.74 -2.12
C ALA A 338 -4.97 17.02 -2.73
N VAL A 339 -4.37 18.19 -2.46
CA VAL A 339 -4.81 19.47 -3.06
C VAL A 339 -4.64 19.46 -4.57
N ILE A 340 -3.47 19.06 -5.09
CA ILE A 340 -3.25 18.95 -6.55
C ILE A 340 -4.27 18.00 -7.19
N SER A 341 -4.53 16.85 -6.57
CA SER A 341 -5.51 15.89 -7.09
C SER A 341 -6.95 16.44 -7.06
N ALA A 342 -7.30 17.24 -6.04
CA ALA A 342 -8.59 17.91 -5.96
C ALA A 342 -8.74 18.99 -7.03
N MET A 343 -7.69 19.79 -7.27
CA MET A 343 -7.67 20.78 -8.35
C MET A 343 -7.79 20.14 -9.72
N GLY A 344 -7.05 19.05 -9.98
CA GLY A 344 -7.22 18.26 -11.19
C GLY A 344 -8.66 17.73 -11.31
N GLY A 345 -9.33 17.47 -10.19
CA GLY A 345 -10.74 17.12 -10.08
C GLY A 345 -11.73 18.23 -10.48
N LEU A 346 -11.35 19.50 -10.32
CA LEU A 346 -12.19 20.69 -10.54
C LEU A 346 -12.08 21.30 -11.94
N VAL A 347 -11.18 20.79 -12.80
CA VAL A 347 -11.12 21.18 -14.22
C VAL A 347 -12.36 20.63 -14.93
N LEU A 348 -13.30 21.52 -15.26
CA LEU A 348 -14.58 21.23 -15.91
C LEU A 348 -14.79 22.19 -17.09
N PRO A 349 -15.46 21.77 -18.18
CA PRO A 349 -15.96 20.43 -18.46
C PRO A 349 -14.83 19.45 -18.84
N ARG A 350 -15.02 18.16 -18.56
CA ARG A 350 -14.08 17.11 -18.98
C ARG A 350 -14.81 15.79 -19.20
N PRO A 351 -14.31 14.90 -20.07
CA PRO A 351 -14.79 13.52 -20.11
C PRO A 351 -14.55 12.82 -18.77
N TYR A 352 -15.48 11.98 -18.33
CA TYR A 352 -15.26 11.15 -17.16
C TYR A 352 -14.04 10.23 -17.38
N SER A 353 -12.98 10.44 -16.59
CA SER A 353 -11.80 9.57 -16.60
C SER A 353 -11.73 8.72 -15.32
N PRO A 354 -11.70 7.37 -15.44
CA PRO A 354 -11.59 6.50 -14.27
C PRO A 354 -10.26 6.69 -13.54
N ALA A 355 -9.21 7.12 -14.26
CA ALA A 355 -7.89 7.39 -13.70
C ALA A 355 -7.91 8.55 -12.70
N THR A 356 -8.57 9.67 -13.01
CA THR A 356 -8.66 10.82 -12.09
C THR A 356 -9.48 10.47 -10.86
N HIS A 357 -10.57 9.71 -11.03
CA HIS A 357 -11.38 9.23 -9.91
C HIS A 357 -10.61 8.25 -9.01
N GLN A 358 -9.84 7.32 -9.58
CA GLN A 358 -8.94 6.44 -8.80
C GLN A 358 -7.85 7.25 -8.08
N SER A 359 -7.26 8.24 -8.75
CA SER A 359 -6.23 9.10 -8.16
C SER A 359 -6.74 9.86 -6.93
N MET A 360 -7.92 10.49 -7.04
CA MET A 360 -8.56 11.17 -5.91
C MET A 360 -8.84 10.23 -4.74
N ASN A 361 -9.44 9.06 -5.00
CA ASN A 361 -9.67 8.04 -3.98
C ASN A 361 -8.37 7.55 -3.32
N LEU A 362 -7.32 7.39 -4.10
CA LEU A 362 -6.00 7.01 -3.61
C LEU A 362 -5.43 8.08 -2.66
N GLN A 363 -5.56 9.37 -2.97
CA GLN A 363 -5.07 10.43 -2.09
C GLN A 363 -5.81 10.46 -0.74
N LEU A 364 -7.10 10.11 -0.68
CA LEU A 364 -7.84 9.97 0.58
C LEU A 364 -7.19 8.94 1.51
N VAL A 365 -6.77 7.80 0.94
CA VAL A 365 -6.10 6.72 1.67
C VAL A 365 -4.71 7.15 2.08
N ASN A 366 -3.91 7.70 1.16
CA ASN A 366 -2.54 8.15 1.43
C ASN A 366 -2.49 9.22 2.54
N LEU A 367 -3.40 10.20 2.50
CA LEU A 367 -3.49 11.23 3.53
C LEU A 367 -3.87 10.65 4.90
N SER A 368 -4.82 9.72 4.92
CA SER A 368 -5.18 8.98 6.14
C SER A 368 -4.02 8.17 6.70
N GLU A 369 -3.24 7.53 5.84
CA GLU A 369 -2.07 6.76 6.27
C GLU A 369 -0.97 7.65 6.85
N ALA A 370 -0.65 8.77 6.18
CA ALA A 370 0.39 9.68 6.63
C ALA A 370 0.10 10.25 8.03
N ILE A 371 -1.14 10.65 8.31
CA ILE A 371 -1.52 11.22 9.61
C ILE A 371 -1.59 10.15 10.70
N ARG A 372 -2.06 8.93 10.38
CA ARG A 372 -2.01 7.81 11.32
C ARG A 372 -0.57 7.45 11.69
N ASP A 373 0.35 7.52 10.73
CA ASP A 373 1.78 7.27 10.97
C ASP A 373 2.40 8.39 11.83
N MET A 374 2.08 9.67 11.54
CA MET A 374 2.49 10.81 12.36
C MET A 374 2.03 10.68 13.82
N ARG A 375 0.78 10.28 14.05
CA ARG A 375 0.23 10.11 15.42
C ARG A 375 0.80 8.91 16.18
N GLY A 376 1.36 7.93 15.46
CA GLY A 376 1.93 6.72 16.04
C GLY A 376 3.39 6.84 16.47
N GLU A 377 4.00 8.02 16.28
CA GLU A 377 5.42 8.29 16.47
C GLU A 377 5.65 9.58 17.27
N ILE A 378 6.86 9.73 17.79
CA ILE A 378 7.33 11.00 18.34
C ILE A 378 7.66 11.92 17.16
N VAL A 379 7.00 13.07 17.08
CA VAL A 379 7.07 13.99 15.93
C VAL A 379 7.51 15.38 16.37
N ILE A 380 8.42 16.00 15.62
CA ILE A 380 8.86 17.39 15.85
C ILE A 380 8.39 18.26 14.69
N SER A 381 7.14 18.73 14.78
CA SER A 381 6.48 19.44 13.67
C SER A 381 6.02 20.84 14.10
N TYR A 382 5.78 21.71 13.10
CA TYR A 382 5.04 22.95 13.27
C TYR A 382 3.53 22.69 13.32
N LEU A 383 3.06 21.68 12.59
CA LEU A 383 1.67 21.27 12.54
C LEU A 383 1.38 20.30 13.70
N ARG A 384 0.34 20.60 14.49
CA ARG A 384 -0.09 19.72 15.58
C ARG A 384 -0.78 18.47 15.01
N PRO A 385 -0.63 17.29 15.62
CA PRO A 385 -1.31 16.08 15.14
C PRO A 385 -2.84 16.21 15.09
N ASP A 386 -3.44 16.96 16.00
CA ASP A 386 -4.89 17.18 16.04
C ASP A 386 -5.37 18.11 14.92
N ASP A 387 -4.62 19.18 14.64
CA ASP A 387 -4.89 20.08 13.51
C ASP A 387 -4.71 19.33 12.18
N ALA A 388 -3.71 18.44 12.07
CA ALA A 388 -3.52 17.58 10.90
C ALA A 388 -4.71 16.63 10.67
N GLU A 389 -5.29 16.07 11.74
CA GLU A 389 -6.49 15.25 11.65
C GLU A 389 -7.71 16.05 11.17
N GLN A 390 -7.89 17.28 11.67
CA GLN A 390 -8.97 18.15 11.19
C GLN A 390 -8.79 18.50 9.71
N LEU A 391 -7.58 18.88 9.30
CA LEU A 391 -7.25 19.16 7.90
C LEU A 391 -7.52 17.96 7.00
N ARG A 392 -7.23 16.74 7.45
CA ARG A 392 -7.62 15.52 6.72
C ARG A 392 -9.12 15.42 6.53
N ASN A 393 -9.91 15.55 7.60
CA ASN A 393 -11.35 15.38 7.49
C ASN A 393 -11.96 16.39 6.50
N LEU A 394 -11.51 17.64 6.55
CA LEU A 394 -11.96 18.69 5.63
C LEU A 394 -11.50 18.41 4.19
N MET A 395 -10.24 18.03 3.98
CA MET A 395 -9.72 17.67 2.65
C MET A 395 -10.44 16.44 2.06
N GLN A 396 -10.79 15.46 2.89
CA GLN A 396 -11.56 14.29 2.47
C GLN A 396 -13.00 14.65 2.10
N ALA A 397 -13.61 15.62 2.79
CA ALA A 397 -14.91 16.16 2.40
C ALA A 397 -14.82 16.86 1.04
N VAL A 398 -13.83 17.74 0.84
CA VAL A 398 -13.58 18.41 -0.45
C VAL A 398 -13.46 17.40 -1.59
N ILE A 399 -12.58 16.41 -1.49
CA ILE A 399 -12.38 15.42 -2.56
C ILE A 399 -13.65 14.58 -2.80
N ARG A 400 -14.36 14.19 -1.74
CA ARG A 400 -15.61 13.42 -1.87
C ARG A 400 -16.69 14.23 -2.60
N ASP A 401 -16.81 15.50 -2.26
CA ASP A 401 -17.82 16.38 -2.83
C ASP A 401 -17.46 16.70 -4.31
N ILE A 402 -16.17 16.88 -4.64
CA ILE A 402 -15.69 16.97 -6.04
C ILE A 402 -16.02 15.70 -6.83
N MET A 403 -15.85 14.51 -6.24
CA MET A 403 -16.18 13.24 -6.89
C MET A 403 -17.69 13.05 -7.12
N ALA A 404 -18.54 13.82 -6.45
CA ALA A 404 -19.98 13.81 -6.67
C ALA A 404 -20.41 14.67 -7.88
N ILE A 405 -19.55 15.58 -8.36
CA ILE A 405 -19.83 16.43 -9.52
C ILE A 405 -19.78 15.59 -10.81
N LYS A 406 -20.84 15.66 -11.64
CA LYS A 406 -20.85 15.06 -12.99
C LYS A 406 -19.86 15.83 -13.89
N PRO A 407 -18.88 15.17 -14.52
CA PRO A 407 -17.81 15.87 -15.24
C PRO A 407 -18.22 16.38 -16.63
N ASP A 408 -19.14 15.69 -17.29
CA ASP A 408 -19.72 16.05 -18.60
C ASP A 408 -20.96 16.95 -18.41
N GLY A 409 -20.82 18.03 -17.64
CA GLY A 409 -21.94 18.94 -17.42
C GLY A 409 -22.35 19.64 -18.72
N ASN A 410 -23.56 19.36 -19.22
CA ASN A 410 -24.19 20.04 -20.37
C ASN A 410 -24.32 21.57 -20.16
N LEU A 411 -24.03 22.06 -18.95
CA LEU A 411 -23.98 23.47 -18.59
C LEU A 411 -22.93 24.27 -19.38
N PHE A 412 -21.80 23.66 -19.79
CA PHE A 412 -20.68 24.38 -20.44
C PHE A 412 -20.53 24.11 -21.96
N GLU A 413 -21.54 23.52 -22.61
CA GLU A 413 -21.48 23.04 -24.00
C GLU A 413 -21.30 24.13 -25.09
N GLY A 414 -21.29 25.42 -24.73
CA GLY A 414 -21.24 26.54 -25.68
C GLY A 414 -19.87 26.87 -26.28
N GLN A 415 -18.75 26.32 -25.80
CA GLN A 415 -17.39 26.75 -26.22
C GLN A 415 -16.52 25.70 -26.92
N SER A 416 -16.81 24.40 -26.81
CA SER A 416 -15.99 23.36 -27.48
C SER A 416 -16.09 23.37 -29.01
N SER A 417 -17.06 24.08 -29.57
CA SER A 417 -17.26 24.25 -31.01
C SER A 417 -16.54 25.47 -31.61
N HIS A 418 -15.93 26.35 -30.79
CA HIS A 418 -15.30 27.59 -31.29
C HIS A 418 -13.76 27.59 -31.29
N GLU A 419 -13.09 26.69 -30.58
CA GLU A 419 -11.61 26.62 -30.57
C GLU A 419 -11.00 25.39 -31.27
N ALA A 420 -11.82 24.41 -31.67
CA ALA A 420 -11.38 23.36 -32.59
C ALA A 420 -11.51 23.87 -34.03
N GLY A 421 -10.38 24.20 -34.63
CA GLY A 421 -10.28 24.83 -35.95
C GLY A 421 -11.13 24.18 -37.04
N ALA A 422 -11.54 25.05 -37.97
CA ALA A 422 -12.19 24.74 -39.23
C ALA A 422 -11.69 23.44 -39.88
N GLY A 423 -12.50 22.40 -39.76
CA GLY A 423 -12.37 21.14 -40.50
C GLY A 423 -13.77 20.60 -40.69
N GLU A 424 -14.30 20.73 -41.91
CA GLU A 424 -15.57 20.15 -42.32
C GLU A 424 -15.56 18.64 -42.09
N GLY A 425 -16.19 18.21 -41.00
CA GLY A 425 -16.44 16.81 -40.68
C GLY A 425 -17.87 16.70 -40.15
N VAL A 426 -18.71 15.99 -40.89
CA VAL A 426 -20.12 15.73 -40.56
C VAL A 426 -20.21 15.15 -39.14
N GLY A 427 -20.64 15.97 -38.19
CA GLY A 427 -20.86 15.59 -36.80
C GLY A 427 -21.98 14.57 -36.71
N GLN A 428 -21.61 13.34 -36.34
CA GLN A 428 -22.55 12.29 -35.96
C GLN A 428 -23.11 12.68 -34.59
N ALA A 429 -24.36 13.17 -34.58
CA ALA A 429 -25.07 13.53 -33.36
C ALA A 429 -25.05 12.36 -32.37
N ARG A 430 -24.64 12.63 -31.12
CA ARG A 430 -24.74 11.70 -30.00
C ARG A 430 -26.21 11.31 -29.83
N HIS A 431 -26.58 10.12 -30.32
CA HIS A 431 -27.90 9.56 -30.07
C HIS A 431 -27.94 9.05 -28.63
N SER A 432 -28.55 9.82 -27.73
CA SER A 432 -29.15 9.26 -26.52
C SER A 432 -30.27 8.31 -26.97
N ILE A 433 -30.14 7.02 -26.68
CA ILE A 433 -31.14 6.01 -27.04
C ILE A 433 -32.29 6.13 -26.03
N VAL A 434 -33.28 6.95 -26.36
CA VAL A 434 -34.59 6.94 -25.71
C VAL A 434 -35.37 5.74 -26.24
N ILE A 435 -35.63 4.73 -25.40
CA ILE A 435 -36.50 3.60 -25.74
C ILE A 435 -37.92 4.00 -25.35
N GLU A 436 -38.63 4.63 -26.28
CA GLU A 436 -40.08 4.79 -26.20
C GLU A 436 -40.75 3.43 -26.51
N ILE A 437 -41.49 2.89 -25.54
CA ILE A 437 -42.43 1.80 -25.79
C ILE A 437 -43.80 2.45 -25.98
N GLU A 438 -44.12 2.85 -27.21
CA GLU A 438 -45.50 3.17 -27.61
C GLU A 438 -46.07 2.10 -28.55
N PRO A 439 -47.37 1.76 -28.44
CA PRO A 439 -48.01 0.81 -29.32
C PRO A 439 -48.06 1.34 -30.77
N PRO A 440 -47.95 0.46 -31.78
CA PRO A 440 -47.82 0.90 -33.17
C PRO A 440 -49.14 1.52 -33.67
N GLY A 441 -49.18 2.83 -33.91
CA GLY A 441 -50.31 3.43 -34.62
C GLY A 441 -50.48 4.94 -34.60
N VAL A 442 -49.84 5.71 -33.72
CA VAL A 442 -50.08 7.17 -33.62
C VAL A 442 -48.80 7.94 -33.91
N ARG A 443 -48.72 8.61 -35.06
CA ARG A 443 -47.67 9.60 -35.32
C ARG A 443 -48.01 10.87 -34.55
N SER A 444 -47.38 11.09 -33.40
CA SER A 444 -47.48 12.32 -32.64
C SER A 444 -46.77 13.48 -33.36
N ALA A 445 -47.51 14.53 -33.69
CA ALA A 445 -46.97 15.83 -34.09
C ALA A 445 -46.36 16.63 -32.91
N GLY A 446 -46.30 16.04 -31.70
CA GLY A 446 -45.84 16.68 -30.47
C GLY A 446 -44.37 16.42 -30.10
N ALA A 447 -43.70 15.43 -30.71
CA ALA A 447 -42.30 15.13 -30.38
C ALA A 447 -41.33 16.26 -30.75
N SER A 448 -41.60 17.00 -31.83
CA SER A 448 -40.82 18.18 -32.23
C SER A 448 -41.07 19.40 -31.34
N SER A 449 -42.30 19.56 -30.82
CA SER A 449 -42.65 20.67 -29.91
C SER A 449 -42.09 20.46 -28.51
N LEU A 450 -42.01 19.20 -28.05
CA LEU A 450 -41.41 18.86 -26.75
C LEU A 450 -39.88 19.04 -26.79
N ALA A 451 -39.23 18.63 -27.89
CA ALA A 451 -37.80 18.86 -28.10
C ALA A 451 -37.45 20.35 -28.13
N SER A 452 -38.20 21.17 -28.87
CA SER A 452 -37.98 22.63 -28.90
C SER A 452 -38.21 23.28 -27.54
N SER A 453 -39.23 22.86 -26.79
CA SER A 453 -39.49 23.38 -25.44
C SER A 453 -38.41 22.99 -24.44
N THR A 454 -37.86 21.78 -24.55
CA THR A 454 -36.76 21.31 -23.70
C THR A 454 -35.51 22.14 -23.94
N GLU A 455 -35.19 22.44 -25.19
CA GLU A 455 -34.02 23.24 -25.55
C GLU A 455 -34.13 24.71 -25.10
N ASP A 456 -35.34 25.27 -25.09
CA ASP A 456 -35.62 26.59 -24.51
C ASP A 456 -35.39 26.60 -22.99
N TYR A 457 -35.82 25.56 -22.27
CA TYR A 457 -35.55 25.41 -20.83
C TYR A 457 -34.06 25.25 -20.50
N LEU A 458 -33.34 24.47 -21.31
CA LEU A 458 -31.89 24.28 -21.14
C LEU A 458 -31.11 25.58 -21.39
N LYS A 459 -31.52 26.39 -22.37
CA LYS A 459 -30.93 27.72 -22.60
C LYS A 459 -31.11 28.66 -21.42
N ILE A 460 -32.30 28.71 -20.81
CA ILE A 460 -32.56 29.54 -19.63
C ILE A 460 -31.62 29.17 -18.48
N VAL A 461 -31.44 27.87 -18.20
CA VAL A 461 -30.52 27.39 -17.16
C VAL A 461 -29.07 27.74 -17.49
N ARG A 462 -28.64 27.54 -18.74
CA ARG A 462 -27.28 27.86 -19.20
C ARG A 462 -26.98 29.35 -19.07
N ASP A 463 -27.84 30.20 -19.62
CA ASP A 463 -27.67 31.66 -19.62
C ASP A 463 -27.62 32.23 -18.19
N THR A 464 -28.35 31.62 -17.26
CA THR A 464 -28.40 32.05 -15.85
C THR A 464 -27.20 31.52 -15.05
N MET A 465 -26.81 30.26 -15.23
CA MET A 465 -25.88 29.57 -14.31
C MET A 465 -24.47 29.34 -14.85
N GLU A 466 -24.20 29.45 -16.16
CA GLU A 466 -22.88 29.16 -16.73
C GLU A 466 -21.79 30.10 -16.16
N VAL A 467 -22.04 31.41 -16.16
CA VAL A 467 -21.07 32.41 -15.68
C VAL A 467 -20.84 32.30 -14.16
N PRO A 468 -21.88 32.26 -13.31
CA PRO A 468 -21.70 32.02 -11.87
C PRO A 468 -20.99 30.70 -11.56
N ALA A 469 -21.32 29.61 -12.28
CA ALA A 469 -20.68 28.31 -12.07
C ALA A 469 -19.19 28.34 -12.40
N ARG A 470 -18.80 29.00 -13.51
CA ARG A 470 -17.38 29.09 -13.90
C ARG A 470 -16.58 29.97 -12.95
N GLU A 471 -17.15 31.09 -12.51
CA GLU A 471 -16.51 31.94 -11.50
C GLU A 471 -16.37 31.21 -10.16
N LEU A 472 -17.36 30.41 -9.76
CA LEU A 472 -17.30 29.59 -8.55
C LEU A 472 -16.18 28.53 -8.64
N ILE A 473 -16.03 27.85 -9.78
CA ILE A 473 -14.96 26.87 -10.02
C ILE A 473 -13.57 27.53 -9.95
N ASN A 474 -13.42 28.70 -10.58
CA ASN A 474 -12.18 29.46 -10.55
C ASN A 474 -11.84 29.90 -9.11
N ALA A 475 -12.83 30.43 -8.38
CA ALA A 475 -12.65 30.86 -7.00
C ALA A 475 -12.31 29.69 -6.06
N MET A 476 -12.91 28.51 -6.24
CA MET A 476 -12.53 27.29 -5.51
C MET A 476 -11.08 26.87 -5.80
N THR A 477 -10.66 26.93 -7.06
CA THR A 477 -9.30 26.58 -7.49
C THR A 477 -8.27 27.53 -6.88
N GLU A 478 -8.53 28.84 -6.91
CA GLU A 478 -7.68 29.84 -6.24
C GLU A 478 -7.64 29.66 -4.72
N ALA A 479 -8.77 29.34 -4.08
CA ALA A 479 -8.83 29.08 -2.65
C ALA A 479 -8.00 27.84 -2.26
N LEU A 480 -8.07 26.76 -3.05
CA LEU A 480 -7.25 25.55 -2.86
C LEU A 480 -5.76 25.83 -3.04
N LEU A 481 -5.37 26.59 -4.07
CA LEU A 481 -3.99 27.05 -4.28
C LEU A 481 -3.48 27.89 -3.10
N GLY A 482 -4.31 28.81 -2.61
CA GLY A 482 -4.03 29.61 -1.42
C GLY A 482 -3.84 28.74 -0.17
N CYS A 483 -4.67 27.71 0.00
CA CYS A 483 -4.57 26.75 1.11
C CYS A 483 -3.24 26.01 1.06
N ASP A 484 -2.87 25.47 -0.10
CA ASP A 484 -1.63 24.71 -0.26
C ASP A 484 -0.38 25.57 -0.02
N LYS A 485 -0.35 26.77 -0.58
CA LYS A 485 0.71 27.76 -0.37
C LYS A 485 0.93 28.06 1.12
N GLU A 486 -0.12 28.41 1.84
CA GLU A 486 -0.04 28.75 3.26
C GLU A 486 0.29 27.53 4.13
N LEU A 487 -0.30 26.37 3.86
CA LEU A 487 0.01 25.13 4.57
C LEU A 487 1.46 24.70 4.40
N MET A 488 1.98 24.68 3.16
CA MET A 488 3.37 24.30 2.89
C MET A 488 4.36 25.33 3.44
N SER A 489 3.99 26.62 3.43
CA SER A 489 4.74 27.70 4.09
C SER A 489 4.82 27.49 5.61
N TYR A 490 3.67 27.26 6.25
CA TYR A 490 3.55 27.04 7.69
C TYR A 490 4.31 25.79 8.14
N ALA A 491 4.10 24.66 7.45
CA ALA A 491 4.76 23.39 7.70
C ALA A 491 6.28 23.43 7.42
N GLY A 492 6.76 24.43 6.68
CA GLY A 492 8.18 24.61 6.38
C GLY A 492 8.69 23.77 5.21
N TYR A 493 7.80 23.30 4.34
CA TYR A 493 8.12 22.46 3.18
C TYR A 493 7.85 23.18 1.86
N LYS A 494 8.23 24.46 1.77
CA LYS A 494 8.04 25.29 0.56
C LYS A 494 8.62 24.69 -0.74
N LYS A 495 9.63 23.82 -0.61
CA LYS A 495 10.24 23.11 -1.74
C LYS A 495 9.29 22.15 -2.46
N LEU A 496 8.19 21.73 -1.82
CA LEU A 496 7.20 20.84 -2.43
C LEU A 496 6.38 21.55 -3.50
N LEU A 497 6.16 22.86 -3.39
CA LEU A 497 5.36 23.65 -4.33
C LEU A 497 5.96 23.78 -5.74
N GLY A 498 7.21 23.33 -5.97
CA GLY A 498 7.82 23.38 -7.30
C GLY A 498 8.16 24.80 -7.76
N SER A 499 7.73 25.16 -8.98
CA SER A 499 7.95 26.49 -9.55
C SER A 499 7.15 27.54 -8.78
N PHE A 500 7.84 28.52 -8.22
CA PHE A 500 7.22 29.57 -7.40
C PHE A 500 6.35 30.55 -8.21
N GLU A 501 6.25 30.41 -9.52
CA GLU A 501 5.53 31.37 -10.39
C GLU A 501 4.01 31.23 -10.29
N ASP A 502 3.47 30.02 -10.28
CA ASP A 502 2.02 29.77 -10.19
C ASP A 502 1.40 30.25 -8.86
N TYR A 503 2.24 30.42 -7.83
CA TYR A 503 1.81 30.81 -6.47
C TYR A 503 2.10 32.29 -6.15
N ARG A 504 2.72 33.06 -7.06
CA ARG A 504 2.96 34.49 -6.87
C ARG A 504 1.63 35.25 -6.98
N GLY A 505 1.39 36.19 -6.05
CA GLY A 505 0.16 36.99 -6.01
C GLY A 505 -1.03 36.37 -5.27
N ILE A 506 -1.10 35.05 -5.10
CA ILE A 506 -2.24 34.41 -4.41
C ILE A 506 -2.16 34.61 -2.90
N SER A 507 -3.20 35.19 -2.30
CA SER A 507 -3.35 35.31 -0.85
C SER A 507 -4.60 34.55 -0.39
N LEU A 508 -4.45 33.66 0.60
CA LEU A 508 -5.57 32.83 1.06
C LEU A 508 -6.75 33.66 1.59
N GLY A 509 -6.46 34.79 2.25
CA GLY A 509 -7.49 35.72 2.71
C GLY A 509 -8.34 36.26 1.57
N SER A 510 -7.70 36.82 0.53
CA SER A 510 -8.42 37.36 -0.64
C SER A 510 -9.14 36.26 -1.42
N SER A 511 -8.53 35.09 -1.61
CA SER A 511 -9.15 33.96 -2.32
C SER A 511 -10.38 33.41 -1.58
N ARG A 512 -10.35 33.35 -0.24
CA ARG A 512 -11.52 32.99 0.57
C ARG A 512 -12.65 34.01 0.42
N ASP A 513 -12.31 35.30 0.46
CA ASP A 513 -13.32 36.36 0.36
C ASP A 513 -13.94 36.39 -1.05
N ARG A 514 -13.14 36.16 -2.10
CA ARG A 514 -13.62 35.95 -3.47
C ARG A 514 -14.52 34.72 -3.58
N LEU A 515 -14.14 33.58 -2.98
CA LEU A 515 -14.97 32.37 -2.95
C LEU A 515 -16.33 32.63 -2.30
N ARG A 516 -16.37 33.33 -1.16
CA ARG A 516 -17.64 33.69 -0.51
C ARG A 516 -18.49 34.66 -1.32
N ALA A 517 -17.86 35.58 -2.07
CA ALA A 517 -18.57 36.46 -2.98
C ALA A 517 -19.17 35.66 -4.15
N ALA A 518 -18.40 34.76 -4.77
CA ALA A 518 -18.86 33.88 -5.83
C ALA A 518 -19.99 32.96 -5.37
N MET A 519 -19.92 32.42 -4.15
CA MET A 519 -21.00 31.61 -3.55
C MET A 519 -22.30 32.42 -3.41
N ARG A 520 -22.24 33.70 -3.01
CA ARG A 520 -23.43 34.55 -2.91
C ARG A 520 -24.05 34.83 -4.28
N VAL A 521 -23.23 35.18 -5.27
CA VAL A 521 -23.69 35.40 -6.64
C VAL A 521 -24.32 34.13 -7.20
N PHE A 522 -23.71 32.98 -6.96
CA PHE A 522 -24.24 31.68 -7.36
C PHE A 522 -25.58 31.37 -6.68
N ASP A 523 -25.70 31.59 -5.37
CA ASP A 523 -26.94 31.37 -4.61
C ASP A 523 -28.06 32.31 -5.07
N GLU A 524 -27.75 33.57 -5.38
CA GLU A 524 -28.69 34.53 -5.95
C GLU A 524 -29.18 34.10 -7.34
N SER A 525 -28.29 33.59 -8.19
CA SER A 525 -28.62 33.04 -9.51
C SER A 525 -29.41 31.73 -9.43
N ASP A 526 -29.15 30.88 -8.45
CA ASP A 526 -29.88 29.63 -8.25
C ASP A 526 -31.32 29.90 -7.76
N ILE A 527 -31.49 30.85 -6.84
CA ILE A 527 -32.82 31.29 -6.38
C ILE A 527 -33.60 31.93 -7.54
N SER A 528 -32.97 32.83 -8.31
CA SER A 528 -33.64 33.46 -9.45
C SER A 528 -34.00 32.47 -10.55
N LEU A 529 -33.21 31.40 -10.70
CA LEU A 529 -33.52 30.29 -11.58
C LEU A 529 -34.76 29.53 -11.09
N ILE A 530 -34.83 29.16 -9.81
CA ILE A 530 -35.99 28.44 -9.24
C ILE A 530 -37.28 29.26 -9.35
N ASP A 531 -37.20 30.57 -9.17
CA ASP A 531 -38.34 31.50 -9.24
C ASP A 531 -38.75 31.88 -10.68
N HIS A 532 -38.06 31.35 -11.70
CA HIS A 532 -38.32 31.70 -13.09
C HIS A 532 -39.66 31.11 -13.59
N GLN A 533 -40.63 31.97 -13.89
CA GLN A 533 -42.00 31.60 -14.30
C GLN A 533 -42.11 30.68 -15.54
N ASN A 534 -41.01 30.56 -16.30
CA ASN A 534 -40.96 29.82 -17.56
C ASN A 534 -40.38 28.40 -17.38
N LEU A 535 -40.03 27.96 -16.17
CA LEU A 535 -39.61 26.57 -15.95
C LEU A 535 -40.81 25.62 -15.90
N PRO A 536 -40.66 24.36 -16.35
CA PRO A 536 -41.73 23.39 -16.33
C PRO A 536 -42.12 23.03 -14.89
N SER A 537 -43.43 22.88 -14.65
CA SER A 537 -43.97 22.47 -13.33
C SER A 537 -43.64 21.02 -12.96
N ALA A 538 -43.22 20.20 -13.93
CA ALA A 538 -42.81 18.81 -13.75
C ALA A 538 -41.47 18.50 -14.43
N TYR A 539 -40.40 18.41 -13.65
CA TYR A 539 -39.03 18.15 -14.12
C TYR A 539 -38.81 16.71 -14.64
N SER A 540 -39.68 15.76 -14.28
CA SER A 540 -39.55 14.34 -14.67
C SER A 540 -39.67 14.08 -16.17
N ALA A 541 -40.24 15.02 -16.93
CA ALA A 541 -40.35 14.92 -18.39
C ALA A 541 -39.08 15.34 -19.14
N HIS A 542 -38.11 15.98 -18.45
CA HIS A 542 -36.90 16.55 -19.05
C HIS A 542 -35.64 16.03 -18.34
N PRO A 543 -35.11 14.85 -18.71
CA PRO A 543 -33.97 14.24 -18.03
C PRO A 543 -32.71 15.12 -18.09
N GLU A 544 -32.43 15.78 -19.21
CA GLU A 544 -31.25 16.65 -19.38
C GLU A 544 -31.30 17.88 -18.46
N LEU A 545 -32.51 18.40 -18.19
CA LEU A 545 -32.73 19.50 -17.26
C LEU A 545 -32.43 19.05 -15.82
N VAL A 546 -32.89 17.86 -15.44
CA VAL A 546 -32.58 17.25 -14.14
C VAL A 546 -31.07 17.04 -13.99
N GLU A 547 -30.36 16.64 -15.04
CA GLU A 547 -28.90 16.49 -15.01
C GLU A 547 -28.17 17.82 -14.74
N MET A 548 -28.63 18.94 -15.31
CA MET A 548 -28.07 20.26 -15.01
C MET A 548 -28.30 20.65 -13.54
N PHE A 549 -29.47 20.41 -12.99
CA PHE A 549 -29.74 20.65 -11.56
C PHE A 549 -28.92 19.72 -10.64
N LEU A 550 -28.74 18.46 -11.03
CA LEU A 550 -27.87 17.51 -10.34
C LEU A 550 -26.39 17.91 -10.40
N PHE A 551 -25.99 18.78 -11.32
CA PHE A 551 -24.65 19.37 -11.38
C PHE A 551 -24.50 20.59 -10.45
N ILE A 552 -25.52 21.45 -10.39
CA ILE A 552 -25.54 22.71 -9.60
C ILE A 552 -25.35 22.43 -8.09
N HIS A 553 -26.10 21.49 -7.52
CA HIS A 553 -26.09 21.27 -6.07
C HIS A 553 -24.74 20.72 -5.54
N PRO A 554 -24.15 19.66 -6.13
CA PRO A 554 -22.81 19.19 -5.72
C PRO A 554 -21.72 20.25 -5.92
N LEU A 555 -21.84 21.12 -6.93
CA LEU A 555 -20.90 22.20 -7.15
C LEU A 555 -20.92 23.21 -5.99
N ARG A 556 -22.11 23.62 -5.55
CA ARG A 556 -22.28 24.52 -4.41
C ARG A 556 -21.87 23.89 -3.08
N GLN A 557 -22.15 22.60 -2.89
CA GLN A 557 -21.70 21.84 -1.72
C GLN A 557 -20.16 21.76 -1.68
N THR A 558 -19.53 21.55 -2.82
CA THR A 558 -18.06 21.53 -2.92
C THR A 558 -17.46 22.87 -2.54
N ALA A 559 -18.06 23.99 -2.96
CA ALA A 559 -17.62 25.32 -2.57
C ALA A 559 -17.67 25.55 -1.06
N ASP A 560 -18.71 25.04 -0.38
CA ASP A 560 -18.80 25.10 1.09
C ASP A 560 -17.68 24.31 1.77
N SER A 561 -17.43 23.08 1.31
CA SER A 561 -16.33 22.24 1.79
C SER A 561 -14.96 22.89 1.60
N VAL A 562 -14.72 23.56 0.45
CA VAL A 562 -13.48 24.33 0.19
C VAL A 562 -13.38 25.55 1.10
N GLY A 563 -14.49 26.27 1.33
CA GLY A 563 -14.55 27.39 2.27
C GLY A 563 -14.20 26.97 3.70
N ASN A 564 -14.79 25.87 4.18
CA ASN A 564 -14.50 25.29 5.49
C ASN A 564 -13.02 24.88 5.64
N LEU A 565 -12.42 24.33 4.58
CA LEU A 565 -10.98 24.04 4.54
C LEU A 565 -10.15 25.33 4.66
N ALA A 566 -10.47 26.36 3.86
CA ALA A 566 -9.76 27.64 3.87
C ALA A 566 -9.81 28.34 5.24
N ASP A 567 -10.98 28.35 5.89
CA ASP A 567 -11.13 28.89 7.24
C ASP A 567 -10.29 28.12 8.28
N ASN A 568 -10.25 26.79 8.20
CA ASN A 568 -9.41 26.00 9.09
C ASN A 568 -7.92 26.23 8.84
N VAL A 569 -7.49 26.36 7.58
CA VAL A 569 -6.09 26.69 7.25
C VAL A 569 -5.70 28.05 7.82
N LEU A 570 -6.52 29.09 7.65
CA LEU A 570 -6.27 30.41 8.25
C LEU A 570 -6.20 30.34 9.78
N ARG A 571 -7.08 29.55 10.41
CA ARG A 571 -7.03 29.30 11.86
C ARG A 571 -5.70 28.67 12.28
N VAL A 572 -5.23 27.65 11.56
CA VAL A 572 -3.96 26.97 11.85
C VAL A 572 -2.76 27.90 11.64
N VAL A 573 -2.73 28.64 10.53
CA VAL A 573 -1.65 29.59 10.19
C VAL A 573 -1.60 30.77 11.16
N GLY A 574 -2.77 31.23 11.65
CA GLY A 574 -2.87 32.27 12.67
C GLY A 574 -2.32 31.85 14.04
N THR A 575 -2.07 30.56 14.28
CA THR A 575 -1.41 30.12 15.52
C THR A 575 0.10 30.37 15.48
N ARG A 576 0.71 30.58 16.65
CA ARG A 576 2.14 30.88 16.77
C ARG A 576 2.99 29.72 16.21
N ARG A 577 3.65 29.98 15.07
CA ARG A 577 4.58 29.05 14.42
C ARG A 577 5.78 28.74 15.31
N ARG A 578 5.79 27.57 15.95
CA ARG A 578 6.91 27.03 16.74
C ARG A 578 7.03 25.53 16.55
N LYS A 579 8.24 25.02 16.38
CA LYS A 579 8.49 23.56 16.44
C LYS A 579 8.23 23.08 17.86
N ARG A 580 7.40 22.06 18.00
CA ARG A 580 7.13 21.39 19.28
C ARG A 580 7.30 19.90 19.12
N ILE A 581 7.69 19.24 20.21
CA ILE A 581 7.75 17.79 20.28
C ILE A 581 6.36 17.30 20.68
N PHE A 582 5.81 16.38 19.90
CA PHE A 582 4.54 15.72 20.18
C PHE A 582 4.81 14.24 20.44
N LEU A 583 4.26 13.74 21.56
CA LEU A 583 4.28 12.33 21.90
C LEU A 583 3.23 11.56 21.08
N PRO A 584 3.38 10.23 20.92
CA PRO A 584 2.40 9.41 20.21
C PRO A 584 1.01 9.56 20.84
N SER A 585 0.04 10.05 20.05
CA SER A 585 -1.35 10.25 20.48
C SER A 585 -2.30 9.18 19.92
N TYR A 586 -1.77 8.23 19.15
CA TYR A 586 -2.58 7.16 18.57
C TYR A 586 -2.93 6.10 19.63
N PRO A 587 -4.18 5.58 19.68
CA PRO A 587 -4.59 4.61 20.68
C PRO A 587 -3.67 3.38 20.71
N LEU A 588 -3.12 3.03 21.88
CA LEU A 588 -2.11 1.98 22.05
C LEU A 588 -2.54 0.64 21.44
N GLN A 589 -3.79 0.23 21.66
CA GLN A 589 -4.32 -1.02 21.12
C GLN A 589 -4.29 -1.08 19.58
N LYS A 590 -4.41 0.07 18.91
CA LYS A 590 -4.28 0.19 17.45
C LYS A 590 -2.82 0.36 17.04
N ALA A 591 -2.03 1.09 17.83
CA ALA A 591 -0.62 1.36 17.59
C ALA A 591 0.22 0.06 17.57
N LEU A 592 -0.09 -0.92 18.41
CA LEU A 592 0.64 -2.21 18.46
C LEU A 592 0.67 -2.98 17.13
N TYR A 593 -0.29 -2.72 16.24
CA TYR A 593 -0.44 -3.44 14.97
C TYR A 593 0.01 -2.61 13.76
N ARG A 594 0.61 -1.44 13.98
CA ARG A 594 1.06 -0.53 12.93
C ARG A 594 2.50 -0.08 13.19
N THR A 595 3.24 0.18 12.12
CA THR A 595 4.62 0.64 12.18
C THR A 595 4.91 1.65 11.07
N ASN A 596 5.95 2.46 11.27
CA ASN A 596 6.47 3.42 10.30
C ASN A 596 6.60 2.83 8.88
N PRO A 597 6.34 3.60 7.81
CA PRO A 597 6.54 3.16 6.42
C PRO A 597 7.92 2.61 6.11
N GLN A 598 9.00 3.27 6.55
CA GLN A 598 10.37 2.80 6.33
C GLN A 598 10.61 1.50 7.10
N VAL A 599 10.18 1.42 8.36
CA VAL A 599 10.29 0.17 9.14
C VAL A 599 9.47 -0.97 8.52
N ARG A 600 8.32 -0.67 7.88
CA ARG A 600 7.56 -1.65 7.08
C ARG A 600 8.37 -2.08 5.85
N HIS A 601 9.00 -1.13 5.17
CA HIS A 601 9.85 -1.38 4.01
C HIS A 601 11.04 -2.27 4.38
N ASP A 602 11.82 -1.96 5.41
CA ASP A 602 13.03 -2.71 5.79
C ASP A 602 12.74 -4.19 6.11
N ARG A 603 11.53 -4.49 6.59
CA ARG A 603 11.03 -5.85 6.86
C ARG A 603 10.63 -6.62 5.59
N GLY A 604 10.56 -5.94 4.44
CA GLY A 604 10.04 -6.46 3.18
C GLY A 604 8.53 -6.26 3.01
N GLY A 605 7.98 -5.14 3.49
CA GLY A 605 6.63 -4.63 3.24
C GLY A 605 5.52 -5.12 4.19
N LEU A 606 4.25 -4.91 3.80
CA LEU A 606 3.06 -5.21 4.61
C LEU A 606 2.94 -6.70 4.99
N THR A 607 2.71 -6.99 6.26
CA THR A 607 2.55 -8.37 6.78
C THR A 607 1.16 -8.94 6.48
N ALA A 608 1.06 -10.27 6.34
CA ALA A 608 -0.25 -10.94 6.21
C ALA A 608 -1.16 -10.70 7.43
N GLY A 609 -0.58 -10.44 8.61
CA GLY A 609 -1.34 -10.11 9.81
C GLY A 609 -2.19 -8.84 9.69
N TYR A 610 -1.72 -7.82 8.98
CA TYR A 610 -2.54 -6.62 8.74
C TYR A 610 -3.78 -6.95 7.90
N TYR A 611 -3.62 -7.79 6.87
CA TYR A 611 -4.71 -8.28 6.04
C TYR A 611 -5.74 -9.07 6.87
N PHE A 612 -5.31 -10.10 7.61
CA PHE A 612 -6.22 -10.92 8.41
C PHE A 612 -6.97 -10.11 9.47
N ARG A 613 -6.30 -9.15 10.11
CA ARG A 613 -6.94 -8.27 11.10
C ARG A 613 -7.90 -7.28 10.45
N SER A 614 -7.55 -6.70 9.31
CA SER A 614 -8.46 -5.81 8.58
C SER A 614 -9.71 -6.54 8.18
N LYS A 615 -9.57 -7.79 7.68
CA LYS A 615 -10.69 -8.67 7.37
C LYS A 615 -11.59 -8.92 8.58
N GLN A 616 -11.02 -9.30 9.72
CA GLN A 616 -11.78 -9.49 10.98
C GLN A 616 -12.49 -8.22 11.46
N ASN A 617 -11.86 -7.05 11.32
CA ASN A 617 -12.49 -5.79 11.70
C ASN A 617 -13.68 -5.45 10.79
N ILE A 618 -13.56 -5.73 9.49
CA ILE A 618 -14.66 -5.55 8.53
C ILE A 618 -15.78 -6.54 8.82
N GLU A 619 -15.47 -7.82 9.06
CA GLU A 619 -16.44 -8.84 9.49
C GLU A 619 -17.23 -8.38 10.71
N LYS A 620 -16.54 -7.97 11.77
CA LYS A 620 -17.18 -7.49 13.00
C LYS A 620 -18.01 -6.23 12.78
N ALA A 621 -17.55 -5.31 11.93
CA ALA A 621 -18.32 -4.12 11.59
C ALA A 621 -19.60 -4.51 10.83
N MET A 622 -19.51 -5.41 9.85
CA MET A 622 -20.64 -5.92 9.08
C MET A 622 -21.63 -6.68 9.96
N GLU A 623 -21.18 -7.52 10.89
CA GLU A 623 -22.04 -8.16 11.90
C GLU A 623 -22.80 -7.12 12.73
N THR A 624 -22.13 -6.03 13.11
CA THR A 624 -22.77 -4.92 13.85
C THR A 624 -23.83 -4.22 12.99
N TYR A 625 -23.60 -4.07 11.68
CA TYR A 625 -24.59 -3.52 10.76
C TYR A 625 -25.77 -4.47 10.52
N GLN A 626 -25.50 -5.78 10.38
CA GLN A 626 -26.53 -6.81 10.19
C GLN A 626 -27.37 -7.03 11.43
N GLY A 627 -26.78 -6.92 12.63
CA GLY A 627 -27.47 -7.09 13.91
C GLY A 627 -28.46 -5.96 14.25
N LYS A 628 -28.47 -4.86 13.49
CA LYS A 628 -29.53 -3.83 13.58
C LYS A 628 -30.72 -4.31 12.75
N SER A 629 -31.68 -4.97 13.37
CA SER A 629 -32.96 -5.33 12.74
C SER A 629 -33.64 -4.08 12.19
N PHE A 630 -34.00 -4.10 10.91
CA PHE A 630 -34.85 -3.08 10.28
C PHE A 630 -36.24 -3.15 10.93
N ILE A 631 -36.60 -2.11 11.68
CA ILE A 631 -37.97 -1.86 12.08
C ILE A 631 -38.52 -0.92 10.99
N PRO A 632 -39.38 -1.39 10.07
CA PRO A 632 -40.07 -0.47 9.19
C PRO A 632 -40.83 0.52 10.06
N SER A 633 -40.62 1.83 9.85
CA SER A 633 -41.54 2.82 10.40
C SER A 633 -42.95 2.40 9.97
N PRO A 634 -43.92 2.29 10.89
CA PRO A 634 -45.28 1.94 10.50
C PRO A 634 -45.72 2.97 9.46
N MET A 635 -46.02 2.46 8.27
CA MET A 635 -46.60 3.24 7.19
C MET A 635 -47.91 3.79 7.73
N SER A 636 -47.97 5.10 8.00
CA SER A 636 -49.17 5.73 8.55
C SER A 636 -50.29 5.59 7.50
N PRO A 637 -51.38 4.87 7.79
CA PRO A 637 -52.53 4.91 6.91
C PRO A 637 -53.14 6.31 6.99
N VAL A 638 -53.18 6.98 5.85
CA VAL A 638 -53.95 8.21 5.67
C VAL A 638 -55.42 7.88 5.92
N ALA A 639 -55.96 8.26 7.08
CA ALA A 639 -57.35 8.72 7.27
C ALA A 639 -57.68 8.99 8.76
N GLY A 640 -58.19 10.20 9.03
CA GLY A 640 -59.24 10.41 10.04
C GLY A 640 -58.83 10.78 11.47
N GLY A 641 -58.76 12.09 11.72
CA GLY A 641 -59.14 12.81 12.96
C GLY A 641 -59.01 12.15 14.33
N GLY A 642 -58.12 12.71 15.17
CA GLY A 642 -58.15 12.54 16.62
C GLY A 642 -56.84 12.93 17.28
N TRP A 643 -56.85 14.03 18.04
CA TRP A 643 -55.71 14.51 18.84
C TRP A 643 -55.35 13.52 19.95
N ALA A 644 -54.07 13.12 20.04
CA ALA A 644 -53.48 12.54 21.25
C ALA A 644 -51.97 12.92 21.31
N PRO A 645 -51.42 13.18 22.51
CA PRO A 645 -50.14 13.87 22.65
C PRO A 645 -48.94 12.97 22.34
N GLU A 646 -47.92 13.57 21.71
CA GLU A 646 -46.60 12.99 21.46
C GLU A 646 -45.97 12.49 22.77
N THR A 647 -45.94 11.18 22.96
CA THR A 647 -44.93 10.53 23.81
C THR A 647 -43.74 10.17 22.96
N GLU A 648 -42.61 10.82 23.24
CA GLU A 648 -41.30 10.58 22.64
C GLU A 648 -40.97 9.07 22.52
N PRO A 649 -40.39 8.61 21.40
CA PRO A 649 -39.84 7.27 21.32
C PRO A 649 -38.58 7.20 22.19
N LYS A 650 -38.76 6.73 23.43
CA LYS A 650 -37.71 6.28 24.33
C LYS A 650 -36.78 5.35 23.54
N ALA A 651 -35.53 5.78 23.35
CA ALA A 651 -34.48 5.00 22.71
C ALA A 651 -34.36 3.63 23.40
N MET A 652 -34.95 2.60 22.79
CA MET A 652 -34.82 1.23 23.28
C MET A 652 -33.43 0.73 22.94
N SER A 653 -32.55 0.80 23.94
CA SER A 653 -31.24 0.17 23.99
C SER A 653 -31.36 -1.35 23.91
N SER A 654 -31.59 -1.87 22.70
CA SER A 654 -31.37 -3.29 22.42
C SER A 654 -29.90 -3.49 22.04
N HIS A 655 -29.08 -3.72 23.07
CA HIS A 655 -27.94 -4.59 22.87
C HIS A 655 -28.46 -5.89 22.20
N PRO A 656 -27.77 -6.45 21.19
CA PRO A 656 -28.14 -7.77 20.69
C PRO A 656 -28.21 -8.72 21.89
N PRO A 657 -29.14 -9.69 21.93
CA PRO A 657 -29.20 -10.63 23.03
C PRO A 657 -27.86 -11.38 23.03
N ALA A 658 -26.96 -10.95 23.90
CA ALA A 658 -25.84 -11.76 24.31
C ALA A 658 -26.48 -12.86 25.14
N THR A 659 -26.93 -13.92 24.46
CA THR A 659 -27.05 -15.24 25.08
C THR A 659 -25.65 -15.56 25.57
N ALA A 660 -25.35 -15.12 26.80
CA ALA A 660 -24.15 -15.47 27.51
C ALA A 660 -24.29 -16.95 27.85
N GLU A 661 -23.99 -17.80 26.86
CA GLU A 661 -23.91 -19.24 27.09
C GLU A 661 -22.96 -19.48 28.27
N PRO A 662 -23.30 -20.41 29.17
CA PRO A 662 -22.49 -20.69 30.34
C PRO A 662 -21.07 -21.05 29.90
N ARG A 663 -20.08 -20.30 30.39
CA ARG A 663 -18.66 -20.42 30.05
C ARG A 663 -18.07 -21.72 30.62
N THR A 664 -18.44 -22.85 30.03
CA THR A 664 -17.90 -24.16 30.42
C THR A 664 -16.37 -24.17 30.29
N LEU A 665 -15.69 -24.97 31.11
CA LEU A 665 -14.24 -25.20 30.99
C LEU A 665 -13.87 -25.71 29.59
N ARG A 666 -14.76 -26.50 28.96
CA ARG A 666 -14.62 -26.95 27.57
C ARG A 666 -14.59 -25.78 26.60
N TYR A 667 -15.47 -24.80 26.74
CA TYR A 667 -15.46 -23.60 25.90
C TYR A 667 -14.23 -22.71 26.15
N ARG A 668 -13.75 -22.61 27.40
CA ARG A 668 -12.49 -21.91 27.72
C ARG A 668 -11.28 -22.62 27.10
N ALA A 669 -11.22 -23.95 27.21
CA ALA A 669 -10.18 -24.77 26.58
C ALA A 669 -10.25 -24.69 25.05
N TRP A 670 -11.45 -24.82 24.47
CA TRP A 670 -11.68 -24.63 23.04
C TRP A 670 -11.20 -23.27 22.56
N ARG A 671 -11.50 -22.18 23.30
CA ARG A 671 -11.03 -20.83 22.96
C ARG A 671 -9.50 -20.73 22.98
N VAL A 672 -8.84 -21.36 23.95
CA VAL A 672 -7.36 -21.39 24.03
C VAL A 672 -6.77 -22.21 22.88
N VAL A 673 -7.27 -23.41 22.62
CA VAL A 673 -6.82 -24.27 21.51
C VAL A 673 -7.09 -23.58 20.16
N HIS A 674 -8.24 -22.96 19.99
CA HIS A 674 -8.60 -22.20 18.78
C HIS A 674 -7.68 -20.98 18.59
N ARG A 675 -7.20 -20.37 19.68
CA ARG A 675 -6.18 -19.31 19.61
C ARG A 675 -4.80 -19.83 19.15
N PHE A 676 -4.44 -21.06 19.54
CA PHE A 676 -3.23 -21.74 19.06
C PHE A 676 -3.34 -22.29 17.64
N GLN A 677 -4.55 -22.48 17.10
CA GLN A 677 -4.74 -22.90 15.71
C GLN A 677 -4.58 -21.75 14.70
N GLN A 678 -4.48 -20.52 15.19
CA GLN A 678 -4.35 -19.32 14.35
C GLN A 678 -3.03 -19.30 13.57
N TRP A 679 -2.99 -18.47 12.54
CA TRP A 679 -1.84 -18.35 11.64
C TRP A 679 -0.56 -17.91 12.36
N GLU A 680 -0.66 -17.17 13.48
CA GLU A 680 0.50 -16.69 14.23
C GLU A 680 1.29 -17.84 14.88
N THR A 681 0.58 -18.80 15.46
CA THR A 681 1.19 -19.96 16.12
C THR A 681 1.80 -20.91 15.10
N ARG A 682 1.14 -21.12 13.96
CA ARG A 682 1.71 -21.90 12.84
C ARG A 682 3.01 -21.28 12.36
N PHE A 683 3.08 -19.95 12.26
CA PHE A 683 4.31 -19.25 11.93
C PHE A 683 5.38 -19.47 13.01
N ALA A 684 5.06 -19.25 14.29
CA ALA A 684 5.99 -19.44 15.38
C ALA A 684 6.60 -20.86 15.41
N PHE A 685 5.77 -21.88 15.19
CA PHE A 685 6.22 -23.27 15.09
C PHE A 685 7.24 -23.49 13.97
N LYS A 686 7.01 -22.92 12.77
CA LYS A 686 7.98 -23.02 11.65
C LYS A 686 9.34 -22.41 12.02
N VAL A 687 9.33 -21.28 12.72
CA VAL A 687 10.57 -20.60 13.14
C VAL A 687 11.33 -21.45 14.16
N VAL A 688 10.63 -21.98 15.15
CA VAL A 688 11.23 -22.87 16.15
C VAL A 688 11.78 -24.13 15.48
N PHE A 689 11.01 -24.76 14.58
CA PHE A 689 11.43 -25.93 13.83
C PHE A 689 12.72 -25.68 13.03
N VAL A 690 12.78 -24.62 12.22
CA VAL A 690 13.98 -24.36 11.39
C VAL A 690 15.20 -24.00 12.24
N THR A 691 15.01 -23.22 13.31
CA THR A 691 16.13 -22.77 14.14
C THR A 691 16.71 -23.92 14.97
N ILE A 692 15.85 -24.78 15.54
CA ILE A 692 16.29 -25.98 16.25
C ILE A 692 17.05 -26.92 15.32
N VAL A 693 16.48 -27.25 14.14
CA VAL A 693 17.12 -28.18 13.20
C VAL A 693 18.52 -27.70 12.79
N LEU A 694 18.69 -26.39 12.56
CA LEU A 694 19.99 -25.79 12.24
C LEU A 694 20.95 -25.71 13.44
N SER A 695 20.43 -25.76 14.67
CA SER A 695 21.19 -25.72 15.93
C SER A 695 21.60 -27.08 16.47
N ILE A 696 20.98 -28.19 16.03
CA ILE A 696 21.31 -29.56 16.50
C ILE A 696 22.81 -29.84 16.46
N PRO A 697 23.57 -29.53 15.38
CA PRO A 697 24.99 -29.86 15.35
C PRO A 697 25.84 -29.14 16.40
N ALA A 698 25.34 -28.03 16.98
CA ALA A 698 26.01 -27.33 18.07
C ALA A 698 25.86 -28.05 19.43
N TRP A 699 24.84 -28.89 19.56
CA TRP A 699 24.52 -29.60 20.80
C TRP A 699 25.00 -31.06 20.80
N VAL A 700 25.34 -31.59 19.63
CA VAL A 700 25.91 -32.93 19.46
C VAL A 700 27.43 -32.85 19.57
N GLU A 701 28.00 -33.59 20.53
CA GLU A 701 29.44 -33.56 20.86
C GLU A 701 30.34 -33.81 19.64
N SER A 702 29.97 -34.76 18.76
CA SER A 702 30.78 -35.13 17.59
C SER A 702 30.89 -34.04 16.52
N SER A 703 29.86 -33.21 16.35
CA SER A 703 29.82 -32.14 15.32
C SER A 703 30.10 -30.75 15.87
N ARG A 704 30.06 -30.58 17.19
CA ARG A 704 30.12 -29.29 17.88
C ARG A 704 31.37 -28.50 17.58
N VAL A 705 32.55 -29.11 17.75
CA VAL A 705 33.85 -28.44 17.56
C VAL A 705 33.96 -27.89 16.14
N TRP A 706 33.54 -28.67 15.14
CA TRP A 706 33.50 -28.24 13.75
C TRP A 706 32.49 -27.11 13.52
N TYR A 707 31.30 -27.21 14.11
CA TYR A 707 30.23 -26.23 13.94
C TYR A 707 30.58 -24.87 14.54
N LEU A 708 31.12 -24.85 15.77
CA LEU A 708 31.52 -23.62 16.47
C LEU A 708 32.82 -23.05 15.89
N GLY A 709 33.80 -23.91 15.57
CA GLY A 709 35.07 -23.49 14.96
C GLY A 709 34.91 -22.80 13.60
N ASN A 710 33.90 -23.19 12.81
CA ASN A 710 33.56 -22.56 11.52
C ASN A 710 32.44 -21.51 11.62
N GLU A 711 31.98 -21.19 12.84
CA GLU A 711 30.86 -20.27 13.10
C GLU A 711 29.58 -20.58 12.28
N CYS A 712 29.25 -21.86 12.15
CA CYS A 712 28.06 -22.32 11.42
C CYS A 712 26.73 -21.87 12.07
N TRP A 713 26.76 -21.34 13.29
CA TRP A 713 25.61 -20.72 13.97
C TRP A 713 25.04 -19.50 13.22
N TRP A 714 25.80 -18.89 12.30
CA TRP A 714 25.27 -17.87 11.38
C TRP A 714 24.14 -18.38 10.49
N SER A 715 24.06 -19.69 10.22
CA SER A 715 22.92 -20.30 9.51
C SER A 715 21.60 -20.10 10.27
N VAL A 716 21.64 -20.19 11.60
CA VAL A 716 20.47 -20.01 12.49
C VAL A 716 20.03 -18.55 12.50
N ILE A 717 20.99 -17.61 12.55
CA ILE A 717 20.71 -16.16 12.49
C ILE A 717 20.17 -15.77 11.11
N ALA A 718 20.77 -16.28 10.04
CA ALA A 718 20.27 -16.10 8.69
C ALA A 718 18.83 -16.60 8.56
N ALA A 719 18.53 -17.79 9.11
CA ALA A 719 17.18 -18.32 9.13
C ALA A 719 16.22 -17.46 9.98
N TRP A 720 16.67 -16.94 11.13
CA TRP A 720 15.89 -16.03 11.98
C TRP A 720 15.45 -14.75 11.25
N PHE A 721 16.36 -14.15 10.47
CA PHE A 721 16.06 -12.99 9.63
C PHE A 721 15.20 -13.32 8.42
N MET A 722 15.42 -14.46 7.79
CA MET A 722 14.68 -14.86 6.58
C MET A 722 13.27 -15.37 6.90
N MET A 723 13.06 -15.91 8.09
CA MET A 723 11.77 -16.32 8.59
C MET A 723 10.90 -15.10 8.93
N HIS A 724 9.95 -14.81 8.05
CA HIS A 724 9.01 -13.71 8.19
C HIS A 724 7.58 -14.18 7.90
N PRO A 725 6.55 -13.65 8.60
CA PRO A 725 5.13 -14.02 8.41
C PRO A 725 4.55 -13.65 7.03
N ARG A 726 5.38 -13.12 6.15
CA ARG A 726 5.11 -12.87 4.74
C ARG A 726 6.12 -13.72 4.00
N VAL A 727 5.64 -14.70 3.24
CA VAL A 727 6.19 -15.19 1.98
C VAL A 727 5.55 -16.55 1.64
N GLY A 728 4.74 -16.58 0.58
CA GLY A 728 4.89 -17.64 -0.42
C GLY A 728 6.11 -17.26 -1.24
N GLY A 729 7.22 -17.98 -1.09
CA GLY A 729 8.51 -17.61 -1.70
C GLY A 729 8.41 -17.73 -3.20
N ASN A 730 8.58 -16.63 -3.92
CA ASN A 730 8.95 -16.74 -5.31
C ASN A 730 10.34 -17.40 -5.35
N ALA A 731 10.56 -18.40 -6.22
CA ALA A 731 11.87 -19.02 -6.38
C ALA A 731 12.95 -17.98 -6.75
N GLN A 732 12.54 -16.92 -7.46
CA GLN A 732 13.39 -15.77 -7.75
C GLN A 732 13.94 -15.10 -6.48
N ASP A 733 13.13 -14.95 -5.44
CA ASP A 733 13.58 -14.34 -4.18
C ASP A 733 14.66 -15.18 -3.48
N LEU A 734 14.53 -16.50 -3.52
CA LEU A 734 15.53 -17.42 -2.99
C LEU A 734 16.85 -17.25 -3.75
N ILE A 735 16.80 -17.34 -5.08
CA ILE A 735 17.97 -17.23 -5.95
C ILE A 735 18.66 -15.89 -5.73
N THR A 736 17.92 -14.77 -5.76
CA THR A 736 18.49 -13.44 -5.58
C THR A 736 19.12 -13.27 -4.19
N ARG A 737 18.50 -13.77 -3.12
CA ARG A 737 19.07 -13.67 -1.76
C ARG A 737 20.34 -14.49 -1.61
N SER A 738 20.35 -15.73 -2.12
CA SER A 738 21.53 -16.60 -2.09
C SER A 738 22.68 -16.04 -2.92
N ILE A 739 22.41 -15.52 -4.13
CA ILE A 739 23.43 -14.87 -4.97
C ILE A 739 23.99 -13.63 -4.26
N THR A 740 23.13 -12.76 -3.71
CA THR A 740 23.59 -11.54 -3.03
C THR A 740 24.45 -11.89 -1.80
N ALA A 741 24.09 -12.93 -1.04
CA ALA A 741 24.90 -13.43 0.07
C ALA A 741 26.25 -13.98 -0.39
N ALA A 742 26.27 -14.78 -1.45
CA ALA A 742 27.50 -15.36 -2.02
C ALA A 742 28.45 -14.28 -2.55
N VAL A 743 27.92 -13.28 -3.28
CA VAL A 743 28.71 -12.16 -3.77
C VAL A 743 29.29 -11.36 -2.60
N GLY A 744 28.51 -11.13 -1.54
CA GLY A 744 29.01 -10.46 -0.33
C GLY A 744 30.15 -11.19 0.36
N SER A 745 30.06 -12.53 0.50
CA SER A 745 31.12 -13.33 1.13
C SER A 745 32.38 -13.40 0.26
N VAL A 746 32.22 -13.57 -1.05
CA VAL A 746 33.35 -13.60 -1.99
C VAL A 746 34.06 -12.25 -2.04
N TRP A 747 33.29 -11.15 -2.11
CA TRP A 747 33.86 -9.80 -2.13
C TRP A 747 34.62 -9.45 -0.83
N ALA A 748 34.10 -9.89 0.31
CA ALA A 748 34.80 -9.76 1.60
C ALA A 748 36.13 -10.53 1.62
N GLY A 749 36.13 -11.78 1.13
CA GLY A 749 37.34 -12.59 1.02
C GLY A 749 38.39 -11.97 0.08
N LEU A 750 37.95 -11.46 -1.07
CA LEU A 750 38.81 -10.74 -2.03
C LEU A 750 39.43 -9.48 -1.42
N GLY A 751 38.65 -8.68 -0.69
CA GLY A 751 39.17 -7.48 -0.02
C GLY A 751 40.24 -7.80 1.02
N HIS A 752 40.05 -8.89 1.77
CA HIS A 752 41.05 -9.34 2.74
C HIS A 752 42.31 -9.86 2.06
N ALA A 753 42.18 -10.66 0.99
CA ALA A 753 43.30 -11.19 0.22
C ALA A 753 44.10 -10.09 -0.49
N ALA A 754 43.43 -9.11 -1.11
CA ALA A 754 44.07 -8.01 -1.82
C ALA A 754 44.88 -7.09 -0.90
N GLY A 755 44.41 -6.87 0.33
CA GLY A 755 45.08 -6.02 1.31
C GLY A 755 46.00 -6.74 2.28
N GLY A 756 46.10 -8.08 2.22
CA GLY A 756 46.81 -8.87 3.23
C GLY A 756 46.31 -8.61 4.66
N GLY A 757 45.02 -8.33 4.84
CA GLY A 757 44.44 -7.95 6.14
C GLY A 757 44.58 -6.46 6.52
N ASN A 758 45.14 -5.61 5.65
CA ASN A 758 45.25 -4.17 5.89
C ASN A 758 43.87 -3.50 6.08
N PRO A 759 43.63 -2.81 7.22
CA PRO A 759 42.34 -2.20 7.52
C PRO A 759 41.92 -1.10 6.53
N PHE A 760 42.86 -0.35 5.96
CA PHE A 760 42.54 0.71 4.99
C PHE A 760 42.01 0.13 3.68
N VAL A 761 42.61 -0.96 3.20
CA VAL A 761 42.14 -1.66 1.99
C VAL A 761 40.75 -2.26 2.24
N LEU A 762 40.54 -2.88 3.41
CA LEU A 762 39.22 -3.38 3.79
C LEU A 762 38.16 -2.27 3.84
N ALA A 763 38.50 -1.07 4.33
CA ALA A 763 37.58 0.07 4.35
C ALA A 763 37.20 0.52 2.93
N VAL A 764 38.15 0.58 1.99
CA VAL A 764 37.85 0.93 0.59
C VAL A 764 36.94 -0.13 -0.06
N PHE A 765 37.24 -1.42 0.10
CA PHE A 765 36.39 -2.50 -0.41
C PHE A 765 34.97 -2.45 0.19
N THR A 766 34.87 -2.08 1.47
CA THR A 766 33.59 -1.90 2.16
C THR A 766 32.80 -0.75 1.56
N ALA A 767 33.44 0.40 1.34
CA ALA A 767 32.79 1.57 0.77
C ALA A 767 32.19 1.25 -0.60
N ILE A 768 32.95 0.56 -1.47
CA ILE A 768 32.50 0.19 -2.82
C ILE A 768 31.30 -0.77 -2.77
N PHE A 769 31.36 -1.81 -1.95
CA PHE A 769 30.33 -2.86 -1.92
C PHE A 769 29.07 -2.45 -1.17
N MET A 770 29.23 -1.69 -0.08
CA MET A 770 28.12 -1.39 0.81
C MET A 770 27.16 -0.36 0.20
N ILE A 771 27.63 0.58 -0.62
CA ILE A 771 26.78 1.58 -1.29
C ILE A 771 25.62 0.93 -2.09
N PRO A 772 25.86 0.04 -3.08
CA PRO A 772 24.79 -0.58 -3.86
C PRO A 772 23.95 -1.55 -3.01
N CYS A 773 24.55 -2.27 -2.06
CA CYS A 773 23.80 -3.19 -1.19
C CYS A 773 22.86 -2.44 -0.24
N MET A 774 23.32 -1.32 0.33
CA MET A 774 22.53 -0.46 1.22
C MET A 774 21.39 0.21 0.44
N PHE A 775 21.62 0.65 -0.80
CA PHE A 775 20.53 1.15 -1.65
C PHE A 775 19.46 0.08 -1.90
N ARG A 776 19.90 -1.14 -2.21
CA ARG A 776 19.00 -2.28 -2.36
C ARG A 776 18.23 -2.55 -1.07
N PHE A 777 18.86 -2.37 0.09
CA PHE A 777 18.22 -2.55 1.40
C PHE A 777 17.22 -1.44 1.73
N THR A 778 17.57 -0.16 1.60
CA THR A 778 16.75 0.96 2.12
C THR A 778 15.73 1.49 1.13
N SER A 779 15.98 1.35 -0.18
CA SER A 779 15.22 2.07 -1.21
C SER A 779 14.56 1.16 -2.25
N SER A 780 15.11 -0.02 -2.51
CA SER A 780 14.54 -0.93 -3.53
C SER A 780 13.33 -1.73 -3.05
N SER A 781 12.58 -2.34 -3.96
CA SER A 781 11.46 -3.25 -3.65
C SER A 781 11.86 -4.58 -2.98
N HIS A 782 13.16 -4.92 -3.01
CA HIS A 782 13.69 -6.19 -2.48
C HIS A 782 14.69 -5.99 -1.32
N PRO A 783 14.25 -5.36 -0.21
CA PRO A 783 15.12 -4.93 0.89
C PRO A 783 15.86 -6.08 1.56
N ARG A 784 15.19 -7.23 1.76
CA ARG A 784 15.80 -8.41 2.43
C ARG A 784 17.00 -9.00 1.70
N SER A 785 17.04 -8.87 0.37
CA SER A 785 18.19 -9.33 -0.41
C SER A 785 19.40 -8.40 -0.26
N GLY A 786 19.18 -7.08 -0.22
CA GLY A 786 20.21 -6.10 0.12
C GLY A 786 20.75 -6.32 1.54
N LEU A 787 19.85 -6.49 2.53
CA LEU A 787 20.22 -6.78 3.93
C LEU A 787 21.14 -7.99 4.04
N MET A 788 20.84 -9.09 3.32
CA MET A 788 21.66 -10.29 3.39
C MET A 788 23.03 -10.12 2.74
N GLY A 789 23.13 -9.32 1.66
CA GLY A 789 24.41 -8.90 1.10
C GLY A 789 25.24 -8.11 2.11
N CYS A 790 24.63 -7.12 2.77
CA CYS A 790 25.28 -6.32 3.80
C CYS A 790 25.79 -7.19 4.96
N ILE A 791 24.95 -8.09 5.50
CA ILE A 791 25.32 -9.00 6.60
C ILE A 791 26.44 -9.94 6.16
N SER A 792 26.30 -10.59 5.00
CA SER A 792 27.30 -11.53 4.49
C SER A 792 28.68 -10.89 4.36
N TYR A 793 28.74 -9.70 3.77
CA TYR A 793 29.99 -8.95 3.68
C TYR A 793 30.54 -8.57 5.07
N SER A 794 29.70 -8.00 5.95
CA SER A 794 30.12 -7.51 7.27
C SER A 794 30.72 -8.62 8.12
N VAL A 795 30.02 -9.76 8.18
CA VAL A 795 30.39 -10.91 8.99
C VAL A 795 31.67 -11.54 8.45
N VAL A 796 31.76 -11.80 7.14
CA VAL A 796 32.96 -12.44 6.58
C VAL A 796 34.18 -11.52 6.70
N SER A 797 34.03 -10.23 6.38
CA SER A 797 35.15 -9.29 6.33
C SER A 797 35.74 -9.01 7.72
N LEU A 798 34.87 -8.64 8.69
CA LEU A 798 35.33 -8.32 10.04
C LEU A 798 35.87 -9.55 10.76
N SER A 799 35.25 -10.70 10.51
CA SER A 799 35.69 -11.92 11.17
C SER A 799 36.96 -12.52 10.53
N ALA A 800 37.26 -12.21 9.26
CA ALA A 800 38.59 -12.45 8.69
C ALA A 800 39.65 -11.54 9.31
N ARG A 801 39.30 -10.27 9.59
CA ARG A 801 40.21 -9.31 10.23
C ARG A 801 40.55 -9.69 11.67
N THR A 802 39.60 -10.17 12.47
CA THR A 802 39.84 -10.60 13.85
C THR A 802 40.73 -11.85 13.92
N LEU A 803 40.45 -12.85 13.09
CA LEU A 803 41.26 -14.07 13.00
C LEU A 803 42.69 -13.80 12.51
N HIS A 804 42.88 -12.84 11.59
CA HIS A 804 44.22 -12.45 11.12
C HIS A 804 45.09 -11.82 12.22
N GLY A 805 44.50 -11.22 13.25
CA GLY A 805 45.24 -10.69 14.41
C GLY A 805 45.61 -11.74 15.45
N SER A 806 45.17 -13.00 15.29
CA SER A 806 45.39 -14.10 16.23
C SER A 806 46.66 -14.87 15.85
N THR A 807 47.58 -15.08 16.79
CA THR A 807 48.94 -15.60 16.56
C THR A 807 49.07 -17.11 16.30
N MET A 808 47.96 -17.85 16.20
CA MET A 808 47.95 -19.30 15.89
C MET A 808 47.16 -19.58 14.61
N ASP A 809 47.77 -20.30 13.67
CA ASP A 809 47.20 -20.84 12.42
C ASP A 809 46.20 -19.93 11.71
N ILE A 810 46.69 -18.90 11.01
CA ILE A 810 45.86 -17.96 10.24
C ILE A 810 45.06 -18.76 9.18
N PRO A 811 43.74 -18.93 9.34
CA PRO A 811 42.96 -19.65 8.36
C PRO A 811 42.93 -18.85 7.07
N SER A 812 43.08 -19.52 5.92
CA SER A 812 43.12 -18.83 4.63
C SER A 812 41.85 -17.97 4.46
N PRO A 813 41.96 -16.74 3.94
CA PRO A 813 40.80 -15.85 3.78
C PRO A 813 39.68 -16.50 2.95
N ALA A 814 40.07 -17.36 2.00
CA ALA A 814 39.15 -18.17 1.22
C ALA A 814 38.37 -19.19 2.06
N LYS A 815 39.03 -19.87 3.02
CA LYS A 815 38.36 -20.82 3.94
C LYS A 815 37.32 -20.09 4.80
N ILE A 816 37.65 -18.91 5.29
CA ILE A 816 36.73 -18.07 6.09
C ILE A 816 35.52 -17.64 5.25
N ALA A 817 35.77 -17.12 4.04
CA ALA A 817 34.70 -16.69 3.14
C ALA A 817 33.78 -17.83 2.73
N TRP A 818 34.35 -19.01 2.47
CA TRP A 818 33.62 -20.22 2.13
C TRP A 818 32.74 -20.70 3.29
N THR A 819 33.33 -20.92 4.46
CA THR A 819 32.61 -21.50 5.62
C THR A 819 31.47 -20.61 6.11
N ARG A 820 31.74 -19.32 6.33
CA ARG A 820 30.73 -18.34 6.77
C ARG A 820 29.72 -18.02 5.67
N GLY A 821 30.16 -17.89 4.42
CA GLY A 821 29.27 -17.66 3.27
C GLY A 821 28.30 -18.81 3.04
N VAL A 822 28.78 -20.05 3.04
CA VAL A 822 27.94 -21.25 2.92
C VAL A 822 26.99 -21.39 4.10
N SER A 823 27.44 -21.12 5.33
CA SER A 823 26.59 -21.10 6.53
C SER A 823 25.39 -20.17 6.37
N LEU A 824 25.61 -18.93 5.90
CA LEU A 824 24.53 -17.99 5.63
C LEU A 824 23.58 -18.48 4.54
N ILE A 825 24.10 -19.04 3.44
CA ILE A 825 23.30 -19.58 2.34
C ILE A 825 22.43 -20.75 2.82
N VAL A 826 22.97 -21.67 3.63
CA VAL A 826 22.21 -22.77 4.24
C VAL A 826 21.05 -22.21 5.06
N GLY A 827 21.27 -21.19 5.88
CA GLY A 827 20.21 -20.52 6.63
C GLY A 827 19.11 -19.92 5.75
N ILE A 828 19.48 -19.28 4.63
CA ILE A 828 18.52 -18.72 3.65
C ILE A 828 17.70 -19.83 3.00
N VAL A 829 18.37 -20.86 2.49
CA VAL A 829 17.74 -21.98 1.80
C VAL A 829 16.78 -22.70 2.74
N SER A 830 17.22 -23.06 3.95
CA SER A 830 16.39 -23.74 4.94
C SER A 830 15.16 -22.93 5.32
N ALA A 831 15.30 -21.61 5.54
CA ALA A 831 14.16 -20.75 5.86
C ALA A 831 13.13 -20.67 4.72
N VAL A 832 13.57 -20.65 3.46
CA VAL A 832 12.65 -20.65 2.31
C VAL A 832 11.99 -22.02 2.14
N VAL A 833 12.75 -23.10 2.21
CA VAL A 833 12.23 -24.48 2.07
C VAL A 833 11.17 -24.77 3.12
N VAL A 834 11.42 -24.43 4.39
CA VAL A 834 10.42 -24.63 5.46
C VAL A 834 9.14 -23.81 5.21
N ASN A 835 9.26 -22.59 4.67
CA ASN A 835 8.09 -21.79 4.32
C ASN A 835 7.29 -22.35 3.14
N TRP A 836 7.92 -23.11 2.25
CA TRP A 836 7.24 -23.79 1.13
C TRP A 836 6.59 -25.10 1.56
N VAL A 837 7.26 -25.90 2.39
CA VAL A 837 6.79 -27.25 2.77
C VAL A 837 5.75 -27.18 3.88
N ILE A 838 5.99 -26.40 4.93
CA ILE A 838 5.12 -26.35 6.10
C ILE A 838 4.12 -25.21 5.91
N TRP A 839 2.80 -25.49 5.85
CA TRP A 839 1.69 -24.52 5.70
C TRP A 839 1.99 -23.32 4.78
N PRO A 840 2.21 -23.53 3.47
CA PRO A 840 2.55 -22.45 2.56
C PRO A 840 1.45 -21.38 2.49
N PHE A 841 1.83 -20.11 2.57
CA PHE A 841 0.91 -18.99 2.37
C PHE A 841 0.80 -18.66 0.88
N VAL A 842 -0.35 -18.98 0.28
CA VAL A 842 -0.62 -18.71 -1.15
C VAL A 842 -1.48 -17.45 -1.26
N ALA A 843 -0.84 -16.31 -1.53
CA ALA A 843 -1.50 -15.01 -1.62
C ALA A 843 -2.67 -14.98 -2.62
N ARG A 844 -2.56 -15.70 -3.74
CA ARG A 844 -3.61 -15.77 -4.77
C ARG A 844 -4.90 -16.40 -4.25
N HIS A 845 -4.81 -17.41 -3.38
CA HIS A 845 -6.00 -18.05 -2.79
C HIS A 845 -6.65 -17.12 -1.77
N GLU A 846 -5.85 -16.44 -0.95
CA GLU A 846 -6.37 -15.47 0.02
C GLU A 846 -7.00 -14.25 -0.65
N LEU A 847 -6.44 -13.77 -1.76
CA LEU A 847 -7.04 -12.69 -2.55
C LEU A 847 -8.42 -13.09 -3.08
N ARG A 848 -8.59 -14.30 -3.64
CA ARG A 848 -9.90 -14.78 -4.11
C ARG A 848 -10.93 -14.85 -2.99
N LYS A 849 -10.53 -15.37 -1.81
CA LYS A 849 -11.40 -15.40 -0.62
C LYS A 849 -11.78 -13.99 -0.16
N SER A 850 -10.83 -13.06 -0.17
CA SER A 850 -11.07 -11.67 0.21
C SER A 850 -12.02 -10.97 -0.77
N LEU A 851 -11.85 -11.21 -2.07
CA LEU A 851 -12.69 -10.61 -3.11
C LEU A 851 -14.13 -11.12 -3.00
N SER A 852 -14.32 -12.43 -2.83
CA SER A 852 -15.64 -13.02 -2.58
C SER A 852 -16.30 -12.42 -1.32
N PHE A 853 -15.54 -12.29 -0.23
CA PHE A 853 -16.05 -11.66 1.00
C PHE A 853 -16.41 -10.18 0.79
N MET A 854 -15.61 -9.43 0.03
CA MET A 854 -15.89 -8.05 -0.33
C MET A 854 -17.17 -7.93 -1.16
N MET A 855 -17.36 -8.79 -2.17
CA MET A 855 -18.58 -8.81 -2.99
C MET A 855 -19.81 -9.13 -2.14
N LEU A 856 -19.70 -10.07 -1.21
CA LEU A 856 -20.77 -10.37 -0.25
C LEU A 856 -21.13 -9.15 0.61
N ASN A 857 -20.13 -8.45 1.17
CA ASN A 857 -20.37 -7.25 1.97
C ASN A 857 -20.95 -6.09 1.14
N LEU A 858 -20.51 -5.94 -0.11
CA LEU A 858 -21.08 -4.96 -1.04
C LEU A 858 -22.55 -5.29 -1.32
N GLY A 859 -22.89 -6.56 -1.58
CA GLY A 859 -24.28 -6.99 -1.77
C GLY A 859 -25.16 -6.75 -0.53
N ILE A 860 -24.65 -7.03 0.67
CA ILE A 860 -25.36 -6.72 1.93
C ILE A 860 -25.56 -5.21 2.09
N SER A 861 -24.52 -4.41 1.82
CA SER A 861 -24.61 -2.96 1.93
C SER A 861 -25.59 -2.38 0.92
N TYR A 862 -25.57 -2.89 -0.32
CA TYR A 862 -26.51 -2.51 -1.37
C TYR A 862 -27.96 -2.83 -0.97
N ARG A 863 -28.23 -4.03 -0.46
CA ARG A 863 -29.55 -4.39 0.10
C ARG A 863 -29.99 -3.41 1.18
N GLY A 864 -29.08 -3.00 2.07
CA GLY A 864 -29.37 -2.04 3.13
C GLY A 864 -29.72 -0.64 2.65
N VAL A 865 -29.25 -0.24 1.46
CA VAL A 865 -29.59 1.06 0.83
C VAL A 865 -30.89 0.96 0.03
N VAL A 866 -31.09 -0.12 -0.73
CA VAL A 866 -32.28 -0.33 -1.58
C VAL A 866 -33.54 -0.65 -0.76
N ALA A 867 -33.40 -1.30 0.40
CA ALA A 867 -34.53 -1.64 1.27
C ALA A 867 -34.98 -0.47 2.19
N ARG A 868 -34.25 0.66 2.20
CA ARG A 868 -34.76 1.95 2.68
C ARG A 868 -35.56 2.60 1.57
#